data_AF-A0A8H4Y031-F1
#
_entry.id   AF-A0A8H4Y031-F1
#
_cell.length_a   1.000
_cell.length_b   1.000
_cell.length_c   1.000
_cell.angle_alpha   90.00
_cell.angle_beta   90.00
_cell.angle_gamma   90.00
#
_symmetry.space_group_name_H-M   'P 1'
#
loop_
_entity.id
_entity.type
_entity.pdbx_description
1 polymer ?
#
loop_
_entity_poly.entity_id
_entity_poly.type
_entity_poly.pdbx_seq_one_letter_code
_entity_poly.pdbx_strand_id
1 'polypeptide(L)'
;MSSYSYSTLPKGSIRLLRLAPQNDKFSTIQCHLFELPLSDSQSTYPYEALSYVWGSEEKPRSISIDNYDLPIGQNLHDALSQLRYPLLERIIWIDAICINQGDTDEKGRQVQSMAKIYAKASRVIVWLGSSAAESHQALEELRFAASEQPISPSRSEIGQQAVLTLLRRPWFQRIWVLQEVAAARHVVIICGATEIDGYAFCSGLNSLNVSYETCSDLQPLVRSVTYLIRGAIFRSRCANGSSDRFSLDIRPLRELVEMYHTRKATQRHDKVYALLGMSSDDPSTAGLLADYKIPWRIVFQNLIVFLLSPSVSAMTWDDKEMAVIQSKGQIIGEVSSVDRDTAWDDRQTVEITWRNAQVVRECVSRWTFQVTAKSIQVGDVVCLLQGASKPTIARLHGCHWMAIMIAVPTTDDLQGKDKGITWLELLQLISTYPHDFLLVWDWNMHSELQGEVAYEHLIRNRSPEDSKYEDHLDNAVLSGNIGLILQDLRKYKAAEHHLRKSMEALERALAGMDDLRTNFDGDVQRKYDPEKLAAVVDLFINVEGGWPPLKWAVEDGYDAAAKLLLSKADPNIKNQDGQTPMLWAATNGYQTVIKLLLSTGRVDLDDQDAAGQTPLSYAAKNGHDTAVELLLGTGKMDPDSKDNGGVEGIGGRTPLSWAAQGGHVGVVKLLLKSGQVDPDSKDERGGTPLLWAVKNGHAEVVSLLLHIGKVDPDVKETDEGKEEGGGTPLLWAAKNGSEAIVKLLLGTEKVDPSARTATGRTPLALAAENGNEAVVELLLNIAKVDPDSRDKYERTPLSLAAENGYETIVKLLLDTEKVNPWAKDKQGRDPLVWAVWNRHEAIINLLGTMSGIHERQVLQPEARQDNRFLDIHGEDYFDSRCQRLYSHVRQWVLRFSKFADMRAARLTSEIQDERIIDLLDDAILNGSDVDSYLRDRVHRRDVFMSITMTMIWEFIFTRYLFGLDREQRRALKAIERLQDQASPVEAVRQWRAITLTLLAKSEDVKSRRNEDTESVVQAVFKTLSTILLPPSNLSDVVLSQLRAVMQEAVRLSIDMRTQRAEYLMLPPLRPEYDTDGDVGSTVQFNASLMNERSEYSRSNNEELEAQGAVVRLALFPLVVKKGGDDGAGDEEIVVFPAQVLAARRHDSDTESDNISHIDADEMLDGPSG
;
A
#
# COMPACT_ATOMS: atom_id res chain seq x y z
N MET A 1 18.05 70.32 16.19
CA MET A 1 16.80 70.46 16.95
C MET A 1 16.78 69.39 18.03
N SER A 2 16.21 69.69 19.20
CA SER A 2 16.11 68.74 20.31
C SER A 2 15.24 67.54 19.94
N SER A 3 15.69 66.33 20.27
CA SER A 3 14.92 65.10 20.13
C SER A 3 13.71 65.09 21.09
N TYR A 4 12.57 64.63 20.62
CA TYR A 4 11.37 64.48 21.47
C TYR A 4 11.63 63.52 22.65
N SER A 5 11.08 63.85 23.83
CA SER A 5 11.14 63.04 25.05
C SER A 5 9.73 62.73 25.55
N TYR A 6 9.45 61.47 25.88
CA TYR A 6 8.13 61.02 26.30
C TYR A 6 7.80 61.43 27.74
N SER A 7 6.54 61.83 28.00
CA SER A 7 5.97 61.98 29.35
C SER A 7 5.78 60.62 30.01
N THR A 8 5.73 60.54 31.35
CA THR A 8 5.41 59.28 32.05
C THR A 8 3.91 58.96 31.91
N LEU A 9 3.57 57.78 31.40
CA LEU A 9 2.17 57.39 31.16
C LEU A 9 1.53 56.72 32.40
N PRO A 10 0.38 57.22 32.90
CA PRO A 10 -0.35 56.57 33.98
C PRO A 10 -0.85 55.16 33.61
N LYS A 11 -1.01 54.27 34.61
CA LYS A 11 -1.60 52.94 34.39
C LYS A 11 -3.03 53.08 33.86
N GLY A 12 -3.36 52.34 32.80
CA GLY A 12 -4.69 52.36 32.17
C GLY A 12 -4.91 53.49 31.14
N SER A 13 -3.90 54.33 30.90
CA SER A 13 -3.95 55.39 29.88
C SER A 13 -3.17 55.01 28.62
N ILE A 14 -3.50 55.68 27.51
CA ILE A 14 -2.79 55.60 26.22
C ILE A 14 -2.45 57.01 25.72
N ARG A 15 -1.46 57.12 24.82
CA ARG A 15 -1.23 58.36 24.06
C ARG A 15 -1.91 58.27 22.69
N LEU A 16 -2.43 59.38 22.20
CA LEU A 16 -3.01 59.51 20.86
C LEU A 16 -2.29 60.60 20.08
N LEU A 17 -2.11 60.37 18.78
CA LEU A 17 -1.50 61.31 17.85
C LEU A 17 -2.59 62.15 17.18
N ARG A 18 -2.51 63.46 17.35
CA ARG A 18 -3.32 64.41 16.59
C ARG A 18 -2.50 64.93 15.40
N LEU A 19 -2.94 64.59 14.20
CA LEU A 19 -2.32 64.93 12.93
C LEU A 19 -2.93 66.23 12.39
N ALA A 20 -2.10 67.26 12.17
CA ALA A 20 -2.57 68.57 11.72
C ALA A 20 -2.96 68.57 10.22
N PRO A 21 -3.97 69.37 9.82
CA PRO A 21 -4.34 69.53 8.42
C PRO A 21 -3.32 70.37 7.64
N GLN A 22 -3.07 70.04 6.36
CA GLN A 22 -2.20 70.86 5.51
C GLN A 22 -2.42 70.67 4.00
N ASN A 23 -2.31 71.76 3.24
CA ASN A 23 -2.56 71.82 1.78
C ASN A 23 -1.39 71.32 0.91
N ASP A 24 -0.16 71.28 1.43
CA ASP A 24 1.03 70.87 0.67
C ASP A 24 1.49 69.48 1.11
N LYS A 25 1.57 68.53 0.16
CA LYS A 25 2.00 67.14 0.44
C LYS A 25 3.48 67.06 0.82
N PHE A 26 4.30 68.05 0.48
CA PHE A 26 5.74 68.03 0.69
C PHE A 26 6.20 68.75 1.97
N SER A 27 5.27 69.39 2.71
CA SER A 27 5.60 70.06 3.97
C SER A 27 5.82 69.07 5.12
N THR A 28 6.65 69.47 6.09
CA THR A 28 6.89 68.72 7.33
C THR A 28 5.58 68.38 8.03
N ILE A 29 5.40 67.12 8.40
CA ILE A 29 4.21 66.63 9.09
C ILE A 29 4.22 67.15 10.54
N GLN A 30 3.21 67.95 10.91
CA GLN A 30 3.03 68.53 12.24
C GLN A 30 2.02 67.71 13.05
N CYS A 31 2.40 67.36 14.28
CA CYS A 31 1.65 66.48 15.15
C CYS A 31 1.65 66.97 16.62
N HIS A 32 0.66 66.53 17.39
CA HIS A 32 0.57 66.72 18.84
C HIS A 32 0.24 65.39 19.53
N LEU A 33 0.92 65.05 20.63
CA LEU A 33 0.62 63.87 21.44
C LEU A 33 -0.15 64.27 22.70
N PHE A 34 -1.24 63.55 22.99
CA PHE A 34 -2.04 63.78 24.20
C PHE A 34 -2.48 62.46 24.84
N GLU A 35 -2.79 62.50 26.14
CA GLU A 35 -3.12 61.31 26.94
C GLU A 35 -4.64 61.08 27.01
N LEU A 36 -5.04 59.80 26.96
CA LEU A 36 -6.43 59.36 27.08
C LEU A 36 -6.53 58.18 28.07
N PRO A 37 -7.30 58.30 29.17
CA PRO A 37 -7.60 57.17 30.04
C PRO A 37 -8.63 56.22 29.37
N LEU A 38 -8.31 54.94 29.27
CA LEU A 38 -9.21 53.92 28.70
C LEU A 38 -10.18 53.38 29.76
N SER A 39 -11.42 53.91 29.76
CA SER A 39 -12.50 53.41 30.61
C SER A 39 -13.18 52.17 30.02
N ASP A 40 -13.65 51.28 30.88
CA ASP A 40 -14.44 50.11 30.47
C ASP A 40 -15.88 50.48 30.04
N SER A 41 -16.37 51.64 30.47
CA SER A 41 -17.76 52.09 30.27
C SER A 41 -18.12 52.55 28.85
N GLN A 42 -17.16 53.08 28.07
CA GLN A 42 -17.43 53.64 26.74
C GLN A 42 -17.27 52.59 25.64
N SER A 43 -18.24 52.47 24.72
CA SER A 43 -18.22 51.43 23.68
C SER A 43 -17.13 51.63 22.63
N THR A 44 -16.85 52.89 22.24
CA THR A 44 -15.87 53.29 21.20
C THR A 44 -15.44 54.72 21.43
N TYR A 45 -14.17 55.02 21.16
CA TYR A 45 -13.63 56.37 21.17
C TYR A 45 -13.46 56.90 19.74
N PRO A 46 -13.55 58.22 19.52
CA PRO A 46 -13.44 58.84 18.19
C PRO A 46 -11.98 58.98 17.73
N TYR A 47 -11.20 57.91 17.82
CA TYR A 47 -9.87 57.80 17.19
C TYR A 47 -9.83 56.60 16.25
N GLU A 48 -8.86 56.60 15.34
CA GLU A 48 -8.60 55.49 14.43
C GLU A 48 -7.28 54.81 14.83
N ALA A 49 -7.12 53.53 14.54
CA ALA A 49 -5.85 52.83 14.80
C ALA A 49 -5.17 52.44 13.50
N LEU A 50 -3.84 52.64 13.42
CA LEU A 50 -3.06 52.31 12.22
C LEU A 50 -2.38 50.95 12.37
N SER A 51 -2.71 50.02 11.47
CA SER A 51 -1.99 48.76 11.27
C SER A 51 -1.08 48.89 10.05
N TYR A 52 0.24 48.78 10.23
CA TYR A 52 1.22 48.96 9.17
C TYR A 52 2.52 48.20 9.45
N VAL A 53 3.41 48.09 8.44
CA VAL A 53 4.74 47.47 8.60
C VAL A 53 5.80 48.51 8.95
N TRP A 54 6.55 48.30 10.04
CA TRP A 54 7.51 49.28 10.55
C TRP A 54 8.64 49.65 9.56
N GLY A 55 9.04 48.73 8.65
CA GLY A 55 10.14 48.95 7.69
C GLY A 55 11.51 48.56 8.26
N SER A 56 12.60 49.06 7.66
CA SER A 56 13.96 48.88 8.18
C SER A 56 14.17 49.67 9.49
N GLU A 57 15.18 49.30 10.30
CA GLU A 57 15.54 50.05 11.52
C GLU A 57 16.04 51.47 11.22
N GLU A 58 16.44 51.72 9.97
CA GLU A 58 16.78 53.05 9.49
C GLU A 58 15.55 53.96 9.51
N LYS A 59 15.67 55.11 10.17
CA LYS A 59 14.62 56.14 10.27
C LYS A 59 15.00 57.37 9.44
N PRO A 60 14.88 57.31 8.09
CA PRO A 60 15.39 58.34 7.18
C PRO A 60 14.56 59.63 7.15
N ARG A 61 13.39 59.65 7.78
CA ARG A 61 12.46 60.80 7.78
C ARG A 61 12.17 61.22 9.22
N SER A 62 11.75 62.48 9.39
CA SER A 62 11.34 63.01 10.71
C SER A 62 9.99 63.71 10.60
N ILE A 63 9.23 63.65 11.68
CA ILE A 63 8.00 64.41 11.88
C ILE A 63 8.18 65.35 13.07
N SER A 64 7.41 66.44 13.12
CA SER A 64 7.47 67.39 14.23
C SER A 64 6.33 67.11 15.21
N ILE A 65 6.65 66.72 16.44
CA ILE A 65 5.72 66.54 17.55
C ILE A 65 5.98 67.65 18.57
N ASP A 66 5.02 68.52 18.81
CA ASP A 66 5.13 69.63 19.76
C ASP A 66 6.35 70.55 19.50
N ASN A 67 6.71 70.73 18.22
CA ASN A 67 7.90 71.43 17.72
C ASN A 67 9.26 70.72 17.99
N TYR A 68 9.24 69.44 18.35
CA TYR A 68 10.43 68.59 18.44
C TYR A 68 10.46 67.56 17.32
N ASP A 69 11.64 67.24 16.82
CA ASP A 69 11.77 66.22 15.77
C ASP A 69 11.74 64.81 16.36
N LEU A 70 10.88 63.95 15.79
CA LEU A 70 10.87 62.51 16.03
C LEU A 70 11.24 61.78 14.73
N PRO A 71 12.33 61.00 14.70
CA PRO A 71 12.70 60.20 13.53
C PRO A 71 11.75 59.01 13.39
N ILE A 72 11.29 58.76 12.15
CA ILE A 72 10.38 57.67 11.78
C ILE A 72 10.82 56.98 10.47
N GLY A 73 10.34 55.75 10.26
CA GLY A 73 10.57 55.00 9.03
C GLY A 73 9.85 55.60 7.81
N GLN A 74 10.37 55.35 6.62
CA GLN A 74 9.79 55.85 5.36
C GLN A 74 8.34 55.38 5.16
N ASN A 75 8.02 54.12 5.46
CA ASN A 75 6.67 53.58 5.27
C ASN A 75 5.63 54.28 6.17
N LEU A 76 6.00 54.63 7.41
CA LEU A 76 5.12 55.35 8.32
C LEU A 76 4.93 56.81 7.86
N HIS A 77 5.99 57.44 7.38
CA HIS A 77 5.92 58.80 6.83
C HIS A 77 4.96 58.85 5.63
N ASP A 78 5.05 57.87 4.72
CA ASP A 78 4.16 57.80 3.56
C ASP A 78 2.71 57.54 3.95
N ALA A 79 2.46 56.67 4.93
CA ALA A 79 1.13 56.44 5.49
C ALA A 79 0.54 57.73 6.09
N LEU A 80 1.29 58.41 6.96
CA LEU A 80 0.85 59.66 7.58
C LEU A 80 0.59 60.75 6.54
N SER A 81 1.46 60.88 5.53
CA SER A 81 1.28 61.86 4.47
C SER A 81 -0.01 61.63 3.68
N GLN A 82 -0.35 60.37 3.40
CA GLN A 82 -1.58 59.99 2.69
C GLN A 82 -2.84 60.13 3.56
N LEU A 83 -2.74 59.93 4.88
CA LEU A 83 -3.87 59.99 5.82
C LEU A 83 -4.24 61.42 6.25
N ARG A 84 -3.43 62.43 5.95
CA ARG A 84 -3.73 63.85 6.24
C ARG A 84 -4.93 64.35 5.44
N TYR A 85 -5.89 64.98 6.12
CA TYR A 85 -6.92 65.75 5.43
C TYR A 85 -6.43 67.18 5.14
N PRO A 86 -6.88 67.81 4.05
CA PRO A 86 -6.51 69.19 3.73
C PRO A 86 -6.99 70.21 4.78
N LEU A 87 -8.15 69.97 5.40
CA LEU A 87 -8.86 70.95 6.23
C LEU A 87 -9.24 70.45 7.64
N LEU A 88 -9.10 69.16 7.93
CA LEU A 88 -9.51 68.56 9.20
C LEU A 88 -8.34 67.90 9.92
N GLU A 89 -8.29 68.07 11.24
CA GLU A 89 -7.39 67.28 12.08
C GLU A 89 -7.85 65.82 12.14
N ARG A 90 -6.90 64.90 12.29
CA ARG A 90 -7.17 63.47 12.38
C ARG A 90 -6.52 62.90 13.64
N ILE A 91 -7.28 62.13 14.43
CA ILE A 91 -6.77 61.51 15.66
C ILE A 91 -6.52 60.03 15.38
N ILE A 92 -5.26 59.61 15.50
CA ILE A 92 -4.82 58.26 15.18
C ILE A 92 -3.93 57.69 16.28
N TRP A 93 -4.10 56.42 16.58
CA TRP A 93 -3.21 55.65 17.44
C TRP A 93 -2.23 54.86 16.57
N ILE A 94 -0.93 54.99 16.89
CA ILE A 94 0.16 54.36 16.14
C ILE A 94 1.16 53.82 17.17
N ASP A 95 1.33 52.51 17.23
CA ASP A 95 2.20 51.81 18.19
C ASP A 95 3.62 52.39 18.28
N ALA A 96 4.26 52.68 17.13
CA ALA A 96 5.64 53.19 17.07
C ALA A 96 5.82 54.62 17.62
N ILE A 97 4.74 55.40 17.73
CA ILE A 97 4.77 56.80 18.21
C ILE A 97 4.07 56.94 19.56
N CYS A 98 2.95 56.24 19.78
CA CYS A 98 2.14 56.39 20.98
C CYS A 98 2.72 55.62 22.19
N ILE A 99 3.53 54.59 21.94
CA ILE A 99 4.22 53.80 22.96
C ILE A 99 5.70 54.21 22.99
N ASN A 100 6.23 54.46 24.18
CA ASN A 100 7.66 54.65 24.37
C ASN A 100 8.42 53.33 24.18
N GLN A 101 8.95 53.11 22.97
CA GLN A 101 9.65 51.89 22.61
C GLN A 101 10.96 51.66 23.39
N GLY A 102 11.50 52.70 24.04
CA GLY A 102 12.71 52.61 24.88
C GLY A 102 12.43 52.17 26.33
N ASP A 103 11.18 52.14 26.77
CA ASP A 103 10.78 51.68 28.10
C ASP A 103 10.08 50.32 28.00
N THR A 104 10.78 49.25 28.39
CA THR A 104 10.25 47.88 28.35
C THR A 104 9.04 47.66 29.27
N ASP A 105 8.96 48.39 30.38
CA ASP A 105 7.84 48.29 31.33
C ASP A 105 6.60 48.99 30.79
N GLU A 106 6.76 50.16 30.17
CA GLU A 106 5.66 50.80 29.43
C GLU A 106 5.22 49.93 28.25
N LYS A 107 6.18 49.45 27.45
CA LYS A 107 5.91 48.58 26.30
C LYS A 107 5.13 47.33 26.72
N GLY A 108 5.56 46.61 27.76
CA GLY A 108 4.85 45.44 28.27
C GLY A 108 3.40 45.75 28.67
N ARG A 109 3.17 46.84 29.41
CA ARG A 109 1.81 47.27 29.80
C ARG A 109 0.92 47.66 28.61
N GLN A 110 1.47 48.39 27.65
CA GLN A 110 0.73 48.81 26.45
C GLN A 110 0.43 47.62 25.52
N VAL A 111 1.37 46.68 25.37
CA VAL A 111 1.18 45.44 24.62
C VAL A 111 0.05 44.60 25.21
N GLN A 112 -0.02 44.46 26.54
CA GLN A 112 -1.16 43.80 27.20
C GLN A 112 -2.50 44.51 26.93
N SER A 113 -2.46 45.80 26.63
CA SER A 113 -3.65 46.62 26.35
C SER A 113 -3.96 46.75 24.86
N MET A 114 -3.12 46.24 23.93
CA MET A 114 -3.28 46.45 22.49
C MET A 114 -4.63 45.98 21.96
N ALA A 115 -5.08 44.78 22.35
CA ALA A 115 -6.40 44.28 21.98
C ALA A 115 -7.53 45.25 22.41
N LYS A 116 -7.42 45.83 23.60
CA LYS A 116 -8.37 46.83 24.12
C LYS A 116 -8.31 48.13 23.31
N ILE A 117 -7.11 48.59 22.95
CA ILE A 117 -6.90 49.81 22.16
C ILE A 117 -7.59 49.67 20.79
N TYR A 118 -7.24 48.63 20.03
CA TYR A 118 -7.81 48.42 18.70
C TYR A 118 -9.33 48.19 18.74
N ALA A 119 -9.84 47.50 19.76
CA ALA A 119 -11.28 47.25 19.90
C ALA A 119 -12.10 48.51 20.25
N LYS A 120 -11.46 49.49 20.88
CA LYS A 120 -12.07 50.78 21.25
C LYS A 120 -11.92 51.84 20.15
N ALA A 121 -11.05 51.63 19.16
CA ALA A 121 -10.94 52.50 17.99
C ALA A 121 -12.23 52.46 17.15
N SER A 122 -12.55 53.59 16.50
CA SER A 122 -13.70 53.70 15.60
C SER A 122 -13.56 52.83 14.34
N ARG A 123 -12.35 52.73 13.81
CA ARG A 123 -11.94 51.83 12.73
C ARG A 123 -10.44 51.53 12.81
N VAL A 124 -10.03 50.45 12.15
CA VAL A 124 -8.63 50.09 11.96
C VAL A 124 -8.25 50.29 10.50
N ILE A 125 -7.21 51.08 10.26
CA ILE A 125 -6.69 51.38 8.95
C ILE A 125 -5.50 50.47 8.69
N VAL A 126 -5.64 49.60 7.70
CA VAL A 126 -4.57 48.71 7.25
C VAL A 126 -3.83 49.38 6.11
N TRP A 127 -2.59 49.80 6.35
CA TRP A 127 -1.72 50.40 5.35
C TRP A 127 -0.78 49.35 4.75
N LEU A 128 -1.02 49.00 3.48
CA LEU A 128 -0.22 47.98 2.78
C LEU A 128 1.06 48.55 2.15
N GLY A 129 1.25 49.87 2.13
CA GLY A 129 2.43 50.55 1.55
C GLY A 129 2.09 51.48 0.38
N SER A 130 3.12 52.13 -0.18
CA SER A 130 2.97 53.04 -1.33
C SER A 130 2.56 52.31 -2.62
N SER A 131 2.09 53.09 -3.61
CA SER A 131 1.59 52.57 -4.89
C SER A 131 2.75 51.98 -5.71
N ALA A 132 2.76 50.66 -5.89
CA ALA A 132 3.54 50.01 -6.95
C ALA A 132 2.72 50.00 -8.25
N ALA A 133 3.36 49.75 -9.40
CA ALA A 133 2.73 49.83 -10.73
C ALA A 133 1.42 49.03 -10.86
N GLU A 134 1.25 47.96 -10.08
CA GLU A 134 0.12 47.02 -10.17
C GLU A 134 -0.83 47.05 -8.95
N SER A 135 -0.52 47.81 -7.89
CA SER A 135 -1.29 47.72 -6.63
C SER A 135 -2.66 48.39 -6.68
N HIS A 136 -2.82 49.44 -7.48
CA HIS A 136 -4.14 50.04 -7.74
C HIS A 136 -5.05 49.06 -8.49
N GLN A 137 -4.51 48.44 -9.54
CA GLN A 137 -5.20 47.43 -10.33
C GLN A 137 -5.67 46.26 -9.45
N ALA A 138 -4.80 45.76 -8.56
CA ALA A 138 -5.17 44.68 -7.63
C ALA A 138 -6.40 45.01 -6.75
N LEU A 139 -6.47 46.21 -6.17
CA LEU A 139 -7.59 46.60 -5.30
C LEU A 139 -8.88 46.86 -6.08
N GLU A 140 -8.81 47.40 -7.30
CA GLU A 140 -9.99 47.58 -8.15
C GLU A 140 -10.54 46.25 -8.68
N GLU A 141 -9.67 45.30 -9.06
CA GLU A 141 -10.09 43.96 -9.46
C GLU A 141 -10.78 43.22 -8.29
N LEU A 142 -10.27 43.36 -7.07
CA LEU A 142 -10.95 42.84 -5.87
C LEU A 142 -12.31 43.48 -5.63
N ARG A 143 -12.43 44.80 -5.84
CA ARG A 143 -13.70 45.51 -5.71
C ARG A 143 -14.72 45.05 -6.76
N PHE A 144 -14.27 44.83 -8.00
CA PHE A 144 -15.11 44.33 -9.09
C PHE A 144 -15.57 42.89 -8.86
N ALA A 145 -14.66 42.02 -8.39
CA ALA A 145 -15.02 40.66 -8.04
C ALA A 145 -16.02 40.59 -6.88
N ALA A 146 -15.89 41.49 -5.89
CA ALA A 146 -16.80 41.57 -4.77
C ALA A 146 -18.21 42.06 -5.14
N SER A 147 -18.40 42.69 -6.31
CA SER A 147 -19.71 43.16 -6.79
C SER A 147 -20.42 42.18 -7.72
N GLU A 148 -19.91 40.94 -7.87
CA GLU A 148 -20.50 39.85 -8.68
C GLU A 148 -20.75 40.20 -10.16
N GLN A 149 -20.01 41.16 -10.72
CA GLN A 149 -20.14 41.53 -12.14
C GLN A 149 -19.35 40.56 -13.04
N PRO A 150 -19.85 40.20 -14.25
CA PRO A 150 -19.19 39.24 -15.13
C PRO A 150 -17.81 39.75 -15.58
N ILE A 151 -16.76 39.00 -15.24
CA ILE A 151 -15.35 39.31 -15.57
C ILE A 151 -15.02 38.75 -16.96
N SER A 152 -14.44 39.55 -17.84
CA SER A 152 -13.88 39.07 -19.12
C SER A 152 -12.63 38.21 -18.89
N PRO A 153 -12.46 37.05 -19.56
CA PRO A 153 -11.40 36.08 -19.28
C PRO A 153 -9.97 36.62 -19.45
N SER A 154 -9.73 37.57 -20.37
CA SER A 154 -8.41 38.19 -20.55
C SER A 154 -7.99 39.18 -19.44
N ARG A 155 -8.96 39.68 -18.65
CA ARG A 155 -8.71 40.56 -17.50
C ARG A 155 -8.39 39.75 -16.23
N SER A 156 -8.80 38.48 -16.21
CA SER A 156 -8.67 37.56 -15.08
C SER A 156 -7.21 37.23 -14.74
N GLU A 157 -6.36 36.87 -15.72
CA GLU A 157 -4.99 36.43 -15.44
C GLU A 157 -4.08 37.58 -14.95
N ILE A 158 -4.13 38.74 -15.62
CA ILE A 158 -3.32 39.91 -15.23
C ILE A 158 -3.80 40.46 -13.87
N GLY A 159 -5.11 40.47 -13.63
CA GLY A 159 -5.70 40.86 -12.35
C GLY A 159 -5.32 39.94 -11.20
N GLN A 160 -5.36 38.61 -11.40
CA GLN A 160 -4.95 37.63 -10.40
C GLN A 160 -3.46 37.75 -10.05
N GLN A 161 -2.58 37.99 -11.02
CA GLN A 161 -1.15 38.19 -10.76
C GLN A 161 -0.89 39.45 -9.94
N ALA A 162 -1.58 40.55 -10.22
CA ALA A 162 -1.50 41.79 -9.45
C ALA A 162 -1.97 41.58 -7.99
N VAL A 163 -3.06 40.83 -7.80
CA VAL A 163 -3.57 40.45 -6.48
C VAL A 163 -2.54 39.58 -5.72
N LEU A 164 -1.94 38.58 -6.37
CA LEU A 164 -0.88 37.76 -5.77
C LEU A 164 0.33 38.61 -5.32
N THR A 165 0.74 39.59 -6.13
CA THR A 165 1.81 40.54 -5.77
C THR A 165 1.43 41.40 -4.55
N LEU A 166 0.16 41.81 -4.42
CA LEU A 166 -0.33 42.53 -3.25
C LEU A 166 -0.32 41.66 -1.99
N LEU A 167 -0.75 40.40 -2.10
CA LEU A 167 -0.82 39.44 -0.98
C LEU A 167 0.58 39.01 -0.49
N ARG A 168 1.61 39.08 -1.34
CA ARG A 168 3.02 38.84 -1.00
C ARG A 168 3.62 39.89 -0.04
N ARG A 169 2.95 41.03 0.16
CA ARG A 169 3.50 42.11 0.98
C ARG A 169 3.71 41.68 2.45
N PRO A 170 4.76 42.18 3.14
CA PRO A 170 5.15 41.71 4.47
C PRO A 170 4.07 41.83 5.55
N TRP A 171 3.07 42.70 5.36
CA TRP A 171 1.97 42.88 6.30
C TRP A 171 1.25 41.56 6.59
N PHE A 172 0.93 40.77 5.55
CA PHE A 172 0.26 39.47 5.70
C PHE A 172 1.09 38.41 6.44
N GLN A 173 2.39 38.63 6.66
CA GLN A 173 3.26 37.63 7.30
C GLN A 173 3.40 37.84 8.81
N ARG A 174 3.03 39.02 9.33
CA ARG A 174 3.30 39.40 10.73
C ARG A 174 2.28 38.83 11.70
N ILE A 175 2.71 38.47 12.90
CA ILE A 175 1.81 37.96 13.95
C ILE A 175 0.87 39.05 14.49
N TRP A 176 1.37 40.27 14.72
CA TRP A 176 0.58 41.35 15.34
C TRP A 176 -0.68 41.71 14.56
N VAL A 177 -0.64 41.61 13.22
CA VAL A 177 -1.78 41.99 12.38
C VAL A 177 -3.03 41.17 12.70
N LEU A 178 -2.85 39.94 13.19
CA LEU A 178 -3.96 39.08 13.62
C LEU A 178 -4.74 39.74 14.75
N GLN A 179 -4.06 40.21 15.79
CA GLN A 179 -4.72 40.88 16.91
C GLN A 179 -5.34 42.21 16.48
N GLU A 180 -4.64 42.97 15.62
CA GLU A 180 -5.09 44.29 15.15
C GLU A 180 -6.41 44.19 14.39
N VAL A 181 -6.50 43.25 13.43
CA VAL A 181 -7.73 43.04 12.66
C VAL A 181 -8.76 42.20 13.43
N ALA A 182 -8.35 41.37 14.39
CA ALA A 182 -9.25 40.63 15.29
C ALA A 182 -9.91 41.51 16.36
N ALA A 183 -9.28 42.63 16.71
CA ALA A 183 -9.87 43.60 17.61
C ALA A 183 -10.78 44.59 16.87
N ALA A 184 -10.50 44.86 15.59
CA ALA A 184 -11.24 45.81 14.78
C ALA A 184 -12.74 45.49 14.68
N ARG A 185 -13.58 46.53 14.68
CA ARG A 185 -15.01 46.43 14.32
C ARG A 185 -15.30 46.88 12.90
N HIS A 186 -14.45 47.75 12.38
CA HIS A 186 -14.46 48.21 11.00
C HIS A 186 -13.01 48.26 10.52
N VAL A 187 -12.75 47.66 9.36
CA VAL A 187 -11.40 47.58 8.75
C VAL A 187 -11.45 48.28 7.41
N VAL A 188 -10.54 49.22 7.18
CA VAL A 188 -10.33 49.87 5.89
C VAL A 188 -8.91 49.56 5.42
N ILE A 189 -8.78 49.02 4.22
CA ILE A 189 -7.48 48.64 3.64
C ILE A 189 -7.08 49.70 2.62
N ILE A 190 -5.88 50.25 2.77
CA ILE A 190 -5.34 51.32 1.93
C ILE A 190 -4.00 50.89 1.34
N CYS A 191 -3.85 51.08 0.02
CA CYS A 191 -2.58 50.92 -0.68
C CYS A 191 -2.38 52.08 -1.65
N GLY A 192 -1.31 52.87 -1.44
CA GLY A 192 -1.10 54.11 -2.18
C GLY A 192 -2.28 55.07 -2.01
N ALA A 193 -2.91 55.47 -3.12
CA ALA A 193 -4.07 56.36 -3.11
C ALA A 193 -5.43 55.63 -3.12
N THR A 194 -5.44 54.30 -3.09
CA THR A 194 -6.65 53.48 -3.25
C THR A 194 -7.06 52.89 -1.91
N GLU A 195 -8.35 52.90 -1.61
CA GLU A 195 -8.93 52.31 -0.41
C GLU A 195 -10.01 51.29 -0.74
N ILE A 196 -10.18 50.26 0.09
CA ILE A 196 -11.25 49.28 -0.02
C ILE A 196 -11.75 48.92 1.39
N ASP A 197 -13.05 48.64 1.51
CA ASP A 197 -13.62 48.10 2.74
C ASP A 197 -13.09 46.67 2.99
N GLY A 198 -12.78 46.34 4.24
CA GLY A 198 -12.23 45.03 4.60
C GLY A 198 -13.15 43.86 4.24
N TYR A 199 -14.48 44.02 4.33
CA TYR A 199 -15.42 42.97 3.93
C TYR A 199 -15.43 42.80 2.40
N ALA A 200 -15.45 43.90 1.66
CA ALA A 200 -15.36 43.87 0.19
C ALA A 200 -14.05 43.22 -0.29
N PHE A 201 -12.93 43.53 0.36
CA PHE A 201 -11.64 42.88 0.08
C PHE A 201 -11.70 41.36 0.27
N CYS A 202 -12.29 40.88 1.38
CA CYS A 202 -12.42 39.44 1.64
C CYS A 202 -13.39 38.75 0.66
N SER A 203 -14.52 39.38 0.35
CA SER A 203 -15.51 38.86 -0.61
C SER A 203 -14.90 38.74 -2.01
N GLY A 204 -14.16 39.76 -2.46
CA GLY A 204 -13.47 39.74 -3.75
C GLY A 204 -12.42 38.64 -3.85
N LEU A 205 -11.64 38.40 -2.78
CA LEU A 205 -10.65 37.32 -2.75
C LEU A 205 -11.29 35.93 -2.87
N ASN A 206 -12.42 35.70 -2.18
CA ASN A 206 -13.15 34.43 -2.26
C ASN A 206 -13.74 34.22 -3.66
N SER A 207 -14.28 35.27 -4.28
CA SER A 207 -14.93 35.20 -5.60
C SER A 207 -13.93 35.00 -6.75
N LEU A 208 -12.72 35.56 -6.63
CA LEU A 208 -11.67 35.38 -7.65
C LEU A 208 -11.07 33.96 -7.67
N ASN A 209 -11.28 33.17 -6.61
CA ASN A 209 -10.70 31.83 -6.42
C ASN A 209 -9.22 31.77 -6.84
N VAL A 210 -8.41 32.71 -6.33
CA VAL A 210 -7.02 32.91 -6.74
C VAL A 210 -6.22 31.61 -6.53
N SER A 211 -5.59 31.10 -7.60
CA SER A 211 -4.69 29.95 -7.51
C SER A 211 -3.37 30.35 -6.83
N TYR A 212 -3.00 29.61 -5.78
CA TYR A 212 -1.76 29.80 -5.03
C TYR A 212 -0.65 28.82 -5.47
N GLU A 213 -0.76 28.20 -6.65
CA GLU A 213 0.18 27.15 -7.14
C GLU A 213 1.65 27.57 -7.10
N THR A 214 1.97 28.83 -7.40
CA THR A 214 3.35 29.36 -7.36
C THR A 214 3.80 29.82 -5.98
N CYS A 215 2.94 29.75 -4.96
CA CYS A 215 3.10 30.37 -3.64
C CYS A 215 2.24 29.69 -2.56
N SER A 216 2.47 28.39 -2.33
CA SER A 216 1.72 27.59 -1.36
C SER A 216 1.69 28.18 0.06
N ASP A 217 2.77 28.83 0.48
CA ASP A 217 2.94 29.37 1.84
C ASP A 217 2.07 30.61 2.11
N LEU A 218 1.57 31.27 1.05
CA LEU A 218 0.75 32.48 1.17
C LEU A 218 -0.71 32.19 1.48
N GLN A 219 -1.23 31.06 1.01
CA GLN A 219 -2.63 30.72 1.17
C GLN A 219 -3.07 30.67 2.65
N PRO A 220 -2.36 29.97 3.57
CA PRO A 220 -2.73 29.93 4.99
C PRO A 220 -2.62 31.32 5.65
N LEU A 221 -1.62 32.11 5.27
CA LEU A 221 -1.39 33.45 5.82
C LEU A 221 -2.52 34.42 5.47
N VAL A 222 -2.98 34.40 4.21
CA VAL A 222 -4.05 35.27 3.73
C VAL A 222 -5.39 34.84 4.30
N ARG A 223 -5.72 33.54 4.23
CA ARG A 223 -7.01 33.00 4.69
C ARG A 223 -7.30 33.30 6.16
N SER A 224 -6.31 33.06 7.01
CA SER A 224 -6.33 33.41 8.44
C SER A 224 -6.71 34.88 8.70
N VAL A 225 -6.12 35.81 7.93
CA VAL A 225 -6.36 37.25 8.11
C VAL A 225 -7.73 37.63 7.56
N THR A 226 -8.13 37.09 6.41
CA THR A 226 -9.45 37.35 5.83
C THR A 226 -10.57 36.82 6.72
N TYR A 227 -10.38 35.67 7.38
CA TYR A 227 -11.29 35.14 8.39
C TYR A 227 -11.50 36.15 9.53
N LEU A 228 -10.41 36.70 10.08
CA LEU A 228 -10.48 37.67 11.17
C LEU A 228 -11.07 39.03 10.73
N ILE A 229 -10.75 39.51 9.52
CA ILE A 229 -11.30 40.76 8.98
C ILE A 229 -12.82 40.62 8.76
N ARG A 230 -13.27 39.50 8.18
CA ARG A 230 -14.68 39.24 7.93
C ARG A 230 -15.51 39.22 9.21
N GLY A 231 -14.95 38.66 10.29
CA GLY A 231 -15.59 38.67 11.61
C GLY A 231 -15.75 40.06 12.24
N ALA A 232 -15.02 41.08 11.77
CA ALA A 232 -14.98 42.40 12.41
C ALA A 232 -16.36 43.05 12.56
N ILE A 233 -17.19 42.98 11.51
CA ILE A 233 -18.51 43.63 11.47
C ILE A 233 -19.53 42.99 12.43
N PHE A 234 -19.30 41.74 12.85
CA PHE A 234 -20.21 40.99 13.73
C PHE A 234 -19.84 41.11 15.22
N ARG A 235 -18.75 41.81 15.56
CA ARG A 235 -18.27 41.91 16.95
C ARG A 235 -19.11 42.87 17.78
N SER A 236 -19.44 42.44 19.00
CA SER A 236 -20.20 43.23 19.97
C SER A 236 -19.51 44.55 20.34
N ARG A 237 -20.34 45.57 20.63
CA ARG A 237 -19.89 46.87 21.17
C ARG A 237 -19.49 46.83 22.64
N CYS A 238 -19.94 45.81 23.38
CA CYS A 238 -19.64 45.58 24.80
C CYS A 238 -18.86 44.27 24.95
N ALA A 239 -17.63 44.33 25.47
CA ALA A 239 -16.90 43.14 25.88
C ALA A 239 -17.29 42.82 27.33
N ASN A 240 -17.71 41.57 27.61
CA ASN A 240 -18.04 41.13 28.96
C ASN A 240 -16.75 40.94 29.75
N GLY A 241 -16.45 41.89 30.64
CA GLY A 241 -15.34 41.77 31.59
C GLY A 241 -15.79 41.01 32.83
N SER A 242 -15.65 39.68 32.83
CA SER A 242 -15.72 38.87 34.06
C SER A 242 -14.34 38.69 34.73
N SER A 243 -13.27 39.14 34.07
CA SER A 243 -11.87 39.03 34.50
C SER A 243 -11.20 40.42 34.47
N ASP A 244 -10.22 40.65 35.35
CA ASP A 244 -9.37 41.87 35.40
C ASP A 244 -8.58 42.14 34.10
N ARG A 245 -8.66 41.23 33.12
CA ARG A 245 -7.98 41.30 31.82
C ARG A 245 -8.98 41.39 30.66
N PHE A 246 -8.71 42.31 29.73
CA PHE A 246 -9.46 42.43 28.47
C PHE A 246 -9.12 41.29 27.52
N SER A 247 -10.13 40.59 27.00
CA SER A 247 -10.01 39.58 25.95
C SER A 247 -11.03 39.81 24.84
N LEU A 248 -10.66 39.45 23.61
CA LEU A 248 -11.56 39.43 22.45
C LEU A 248 -12.42 38.17 22.37
N ASP A 249 -12.14 37.16 23.21
CA ASP A 249 -12.88 35.87 23.27
C ASP A 249 -13.03 35.19 21.90
N ILE A 250 -11.94 35.17 21.12
CA ILE A 250 -11.97 34.62 19.74
C ILE A 250 -11.95 33.10 19.76
N ARG A 251 -10.95 32.52 20.44
CA ARG A 251 -10.71 31.07 20.55
C ARG A 251 -9.80 30.79 21.77
N PRO A 252 -9.76 29.55 22.27
CA PRO A 252 -8.76 29.11 23.24
C PRO A 252 -7.33 29.35 22.75
N LEU A 253 -6.39 29.66 23.65
CA LEU A 253 -5.01 29.99 23.29
C LEU A 253 -4.34 28.84 22.51
N ARG A 254 -4.69 27.60 22.85
CA ARG A 254 -4.21 26.40 22.16
C ARG A 254 -4.52 26.38 20.67
N GLU A 255 -5.74 26.75 20.29
CA GLU A 255 -6.15 26.78 18.88
C GLU A 255 -5.42 27.92 18.16
N LEU A 256 -5.34 29.10 18.79
CA LEU A 256 -4.66 30.26 18.22
C LEU A 256 -3.19 29.98 17.93
N VAL A 257 -2.49 29.31 18.84
CA VAL A 257 -1.09 28.93 18.66
C VAL A 257 -0.96 27.96 17.49
N GLU A 258 -1.80 26.93 17.41
CA GLU A 258 -1.78 25.97 16.31
C GLU A 258 -2.09 26.59 14.94
N MET A 259 -2.95 27.62 14.91
CA MET A 259 -3.28 28.34 13.69
C MET A 259 -2.17 29.30 13.23
N TYR A 260 -1.44 29.92 14.16
CA TYR A 260 -0.68 31.15 13.85
C TYR A 260 0.81 31.16 14.21
N HIS A 261 1.36 30.10 14.82
CA HIS A 261 2.77 30.10 15.26
C HIS A 261 3.83 30.26 14.14
N THR A 262 3.48 29.96 12.88
CA THR A 262 4.38 30.12 11.71
C THR A 262 4.53 31.58 11.25
N ARG A 263 3.78 32.52 11.84
CA ARG A 263 3.85 33.95 11.50
C ARG A 263 5.20 34.55 11.88
N LYS A 264 5.62 35.54 11.12
CA LYS A 264 6.84 36.32 11.41
C LYS A 264 6.60 37.26 12.59
N ALA A 265 7.61 37.38 13.43
CA ALA A 265 7.62 38.22 14.60
C ALA A 265 8.95 38.98 14.67
N THR A 266 8.92 40.20 15.21
CA THR A 266 10.15 40.98 15.42
C THR A 266 10.95 40.39 16.59
N GLN A 267 10.26 40.03 17.67
CA GLN A 267 10.82 39.24 18.77
C GLN A 267 10.04 37.93 18.92
N ARG A 268 10.69 36.82 19.27
CA ARG A 268 10.02 35.50 19.41
C ARG A 268 8.83 35.55 20.37
N HIS A 269 8.96 36.31 21.46
CA HIS A 269 7.89 36.57 22.43
C HIS A 269 6.59 37.05 21.81
N ASP A 270 6.66 37.86 20.74
CA ASP A 270 5.48 38.41 20.08
C ASP A 270 4.60 37.31 19.47
N LYS A 271 5.16 36.15 19.10
CA LYS A 271 4.38 35.00 18.60
C LYS A 271 3.36 34.50 19.61
N VAL A 272 3.64 34.65 20.91
CA VAL A 272 2.74 34.28 22.00
C VAL A 272 1.95 35.50 22.45
N TYR A 273 2.61 36.63 22.69
CA TYR A 273 1.99 37.83 23.26
C TYR A 273 0.92 38.45 22.37
N ALA A 274 1.02 38.34 21.04
CA ALA A 274 -0.04 38.79 20.15
C ALA A 274 -1.33 37.96 20.28
N LEU A 275 -1.22 36.68 20.61
CA LEU A 275 -2.36 35.76 20.72
C LEU A 275 -3.05 35.86 22.09
N LEU A 276 -2.33 36.29 23.12
CA LEU A 276 -2.83 36.47 24.47
C LEU A 276 -4.08 37.35 24.56
N GLY A 277 -4.17 38.44 23.79
CA GLY A 277 -5.35 39.32 23.77
C GLY A 277 -6.54 38.75 22.98
N MET A 278 -6.31 37.73 22.15
CA MET A 278 -7.34 37.05 21.37
C MET A 278 -7.92 35.81 22.08
N SER A 279 -7.19 35.28 23.07
CA SER A 279 -7.51 34.04 23.79
C SER A 279 -8.76 34.15 24.66
N SER A 280 -9.68 33.19 24.55
CA SER A 280 -10.80 32.99 25.48
C SER A 280 -10.35 32.47 26.85
N ASP A 281 -9.26 31.71 26.89
CA ASP A 281 -8.69 31.19 28.13
C ASP A 281 -8.03 32.31 28.94
N ASP A 282 -7.92 32.13 30.26
CA ASP A 282 -7.11 32.98 31.13
C ASP A 282 -5.73 32.34 31.42
N PRO A 283 -4.68 32.70 30.67
CA PRO A 283 -3.36 32.12 30.82
C PRO A 283 -2.53 32.82 31.93
N SER A 284 -3.13 33.76 32.69
CA SER A 284 -2.46 34.43 33.80
C SER A 284 -2.01 33.46 34.89
N THR A 285 -2.78 32.39 35.11
CA THR A 285 -2.48 31.31 36.06
C THR A 285 -1.22 30.52 35.71
N ALA A 286 -0.82 30.51 34.44
CA ALA A 286 0.42 29.90 33.96
C ALA A 286 1.59 30.88 33.83
N GLY A 287 1.44 32.11 34.34
CA GLY A 287 2.48 33.14 34.26
C GLY A 287 2.71 33.69 32.84
N LEU A 288 1.76 33.50 31.92
CA LEU A 288 1.84 34.00 30.55
C LEU A 288 1.26 35.43 30.48
N LEU A 289 2.12 36.39 30.82
CA LEU A 289 1.87 37.83 30.70
C LEU A 289 2.95 38.46 29.83
N ALA A 290 2.62 39.53 29.09
CA ALA A 290 3.61 40.16 28.21
C ALA A 290 4.66 40.91 29.05
N ASP A 291 5.78 40.24 29.28
CA ASP A 291 6.99 40.76 29.91
C ASP A 291 8.20 40.36 29.07
N TYR A 292 8.89 41.35 28.51
CA TYR A 292 10.06 41.15 27.66
C TYR A 292 11.35 40.91 28.46
N LYS A 293 11.31 40.98 29.80
CA LYS A 293 12.45 40.64 30.68
C LYS A 293 12.61 39.13 30.88
N ILE A 294 11.53 38.36 30.67
CA ILE A 294 11.55 36.89 30.82
C ILE A 294 12.21 36.27 29.58
N PRO A 295 13.22 35.38 29.73
CA PRO A 295 13.83 34.69 28.59
C PRO A 295 12.82 33.86 27.80
N TRP A 296 13.03 33.76 26.48
CA TRP A 296 12.13 33.04 25.58
C TRP A 296 11.92 31.58 25.99
N ARG A 297 12.98 30.89 26.45
CA ARG A 297 12.89 29.48 26.87
C ARG A 297 11.83 29.26 27.96
N ILE A 298 11.69 30.21 28.89
CA ILE A 298 10.76 30.13 30.03
C ILE A 298 9.34 30.44 29.57
N VAL A 299 9.16 31.47 28.73
CA VAL A 299 7.84 31.77 28.14
C VAL A 299 7.32 30.57 27.34
N PHE A 300 8.21 29.93 26.57
CA PHE A 300 7.86 28.79 25.75
C PHE A 300 7.58 27.52 26.59
N GLN A 301 8.33 27.30 27.67
CA GLN A 301 8.06 26.22 28.62
C GLN A 301 6.71 26.42 29.34
N ASN A 302 6.43 27.63 29.82
CA ASN A 302 5.15 27.97 30.45
C ASN A 302 3.98 27.77 29.47
N LEU A 303 4.18 28.08 28.19
CA LEU A 303 3.20 27.79 27.14
C LEU A 303 2.94 26.28 27.03
N ILE A 304 3.97 25.44 26.96
CA ILE A 304 3.79 23.98 26.85
C ILE A 304 3.05 23.40 28.06
N VAL A 305 3.42 23.83 29.27
CA VAL A 305 2.75 23.41 30.51
C VAL A 305 1.28 23.83 30.53
N PHE A 306 0.96 25.03 30.04
CA PHE A 306 -0.41 25.52 29.92
C PHE A 306 -1.23 24.75 28.87
N LEU A 307 -0.60 24.40 27.74
CA LEU A 307 -1.27 23.70 26.65
C LEU A 307 -1.52 22.22 26.97
N LEU A 308 -0.57 21.55 27.62
CA LEU A 308 -0.67 20.13 27.94
C LEU A 308 -1.02 19.91 29.41
N SER A 309 0.00 19.89 30.26
CA SER A 309 -0.13 19.62 31.69
C SER A 309 1.21 19.87 32.42
N PRO A 310 1.20 20.15 33.72
CA PRO A 310 2.42 20.18 34.55
C PRO A 310 3.15 18.83 34.66
N SER A 311 2.49 17.70 34.35
CA SER A 311 3.10 16.37 34.35
C SER A 311 4.06 16.12 33.19
N VAL A 312 4.07 17.00 32.19
CA VAL A 312 4.87 16.84 30.98
C VAL A 312 6.25 17.49 31.18
N SER A 313 7.31 16.75 30.89
CA SER A 313 8.66 17.31 30.84
C SER A 313 8.94 17.86 29.45
N ALA A 314 9.36 19.12 29.36
CA ALA A 314 9.67 19.77 28.09
C ALA A 314 11.01 20.51 28.16
N MET A 315 11.88 20.27 27.18
CA MET A 315 13.14 20.97 27.00
C MET A 315 13.00 22.05 25.92
N THR A 316 13.39 23.29 26.25
CA THR A 316 13.29 24.46 25.38
C THR A 316 14.61 25.24 25.35
N TRP A 317 14.79 26.10 24.34
CA TRP A 317 16.00 26.90 24.14
C TRP A 317 15.64 28.38 23.93
N ASP A 318 16.57 29.30 24.20
CA ASP A 318 16.35 30.74 24.00
C ASP A 318 16.51 31.17 22.54
N ASP A 319 17.35 30.46 21.80
CA ASP A 319 17.69 30.72 20.40
C ASP A 319 16.81 29.96 19.39
N LYS A 320 15.97 29.03 19.86
CA LYS A 320 15.15 28.16 19.00
C LYS A 320 13.66 28.21 19.37
N GLU A 321 12.80 28.04 18.36
CA GLU A 321 11.34 27.93 18.51
C GLU A 321 10.94 26.45 18.39
N MET A 322 11.58 25.61 19.18
CA MET A 322 11.37 24.17 19.18
C MET A 322 11.39 23.64 20.61
N ALA A 323 10.65 22.57 20.86
CA ALA A 323 10.63 21.87 22.13
C ALA A 323 10.72 20.36 21.92
N VAL A 324 11.40 19.69 22.84
CA VAL A 324 11.39 18.22 22.97
C VAL A 324 10.59 17.88 24.21
N ILE A 325 9.49 17.17 24.01
CA ILE A 325 8.46 16.86 25.00
C ILE A 325 8.52 15.37 25.32
N GLN A 326 8.69 15.03 26.58
CA GLN A 326 8.69 13.67 27.09
C GLN A 326 7.51 13.46 28.04
N SER A 327 6.69 12.46 27.75
CA SER A 327 5.55 12.11 28.57
C SER A 327 5.12 10.66 28.29
N LYS A 328 4.45 10.04 29.25
CA LYS A 328 3.73 8.79 29.00
C LYS A 328 2.47 9.10 28.19
N GLY A 329 2.07 8.19 27.32
CA GLY A 329 0.91 8.38 26.47
C GLY A 329 0.21 7.08 26.12
N GLN A 330 -1.03 7.21 25.66
CA GLN A 330 -1.82 6.11 25.10
C GLN A 330 -2.26 6.47 23.69
N ILE A 331 -2.22 5.49 22.79
CA ILE A 331 -2.71 5.64 21.42
C ILE A 331 -4.23 5.53 21.43
N ILE A 332 -4.88 6.48 20.78
CA ILE A 332 -6.33 6.55 20.67
C ILE A 332 -6.78 6.02 19.32
N GLY A 333 -6.11 6.47 18.26
CA GLY A 333 -6.48 6.14 16.88
C GLY A 333 -5.54 6.75 15.86
N GLU A 334 -5.99 6.76 14.62
CA GLU A 334 -5.25 7.24 13.46
C GLU A 334 -6.17 8.06 12.56
N VAL A 335 -5.62 9.11 11.93
CA VAL A 335 -6.33 9.94 10.96
C VAL A 335 -6.59 9.13 9.68
N SER A 336 -7.86 8.92 9.35
CA SER A 336 -8.30 8.16 8.16
C SER A 336 -8.64 9.03 6.97
N SER A 337 -9.16 10.24 7.19
CA SER A 337 -9.44 11.20 6.13
C SER A 337 -9.27 12.63 6.65
N VAL A 338 -8.91 13.53 5.75
CA VAL A 338 -8.81 14.97 6.01
C VAL A 338 -9.52 15.67 4.86
N ASP A 339 -10.66 16.27 5.16
CA ASP A 339 -11.43 17.07 4.23
C ASP A 339 -11.29 18.55 4.61
N ARG A 340 -11.03 19.40 3.63
CA ARG A 340 -10.87 20.84 3.84
C ARG A 340 -12.05 21.53 3.17
N ASP A 341 -12.86 22.18 3.99
CA ASP A 341 -13.90 23.04 3.46
C ASP A 341 -13.22 24.24 2.78
N THR A 342 -13.45 24.37 1.47
CA THR A 342 -12.96 25.50 0.69
C THR A 342 -13.86 26.73 0.81
N ALA A 343 -14.97 26.62 1.53
CA ALA A 343 -15.91 27.70 1.77
C ALA A 343 -15.41 28.75 2.79
N TRP A 344 -16.27 29.73 3.03
CA TRP A 344 -16.07 31.01 3.73
C TRP A 344 -15.41 30.99 5.13
N ASP A 345 -15.28 29.84 5.80
CA ASP A 345 -14.88 29.70 7.21
C ASP A 345 -13.56 28.92 7.46
N ASP A 346 -12.86 28.47 6.41
CA ASP A 346 -11.56 27.77 6.45
C ASP A 346 -11.49 26.66 7.53
N ARG A 347 -12.51 25.80 7.54
CA ARG A 347 -12.63 24.65 8.44
C ARG A 347 -12.03 23.40 7.81
N GLN A 348 -11.38 22.59 8.62
CA GLN A 348 -10.99 21.23 8.26
C GLN A 348 -11.78 20.22 9.08
N THR A 349 -12.21 19.17 8.41
CA THR A 349 -12.81 17.99 9.02
C THR A 349 -11.79 16.86 8.97
N VAL A 350 -11.47 16.30 10.13
CA VAL A 350 -10.56 15.17 10.27
C VAL A 350 -11.35 13.98 10.79
N GLU A 351 -11.33 12.88 10.05
CA GLU A 351 -11.89 11.62 10.54
C GLU A 351 -10.81 10.78 11.19
N ILE A 352 -11.15 10.20 12.34
CA ILE A 352 -10.24 9.39 13.14
C ILE A 352 -10.84 8.02 13.30
N THR A 353 -10.07 7.01 12.90
CA THR A 353 -10.37 5.61 13.14
C THR A 353 -9.81 5.22 14.50
N TRP A 354 -10.69 4.82 15.42
CA TRP A 354 -10.30 4.38 16.75
C TRP A 354 -9.65 3.00 16.70
N ARG A 355 -8.49 2.86 17.34
CA ARG A 355 -7.71 1.62 17.36
C ARG A 355 -7.61 0.99 18.75
N ASN A 356 -7.98 1.74 19.80
CA ASN A 356 -7.91 1.25 21.16
C ASN A 356 -9.06 0.28 21.48
N ALA A 357 -8.73 -1.01 21.61
CA ALA A 357 -9.66 -2.08 21.91
C ALA A 357 -10.32 -1.99 23.31
N GLN A 358 -9.77 -1.18 24.22
CA GLN A 358 -10.30 -1.02 25.58
C GLN A 358 -11.54 -0.11 25.65
N VAL A 359 -11.74 0.77 24.66
CA VAL A 359 -12.74 1.84 24.75
C VAL A 359 -13.88 1.65 23.74
N VAL A 360 -13.58 1.48 22.43
CA VAL A 360 -14.60 1.27 21.39
C VAL A 360 -14.00 0.43 20.25
N ARG A 361 -14.63 -0.69 19.86
CA ARG A 361 -14.19 -1.47 18.69
C ARG A 361 -14.56 -0.75 17.40
N GLU A 362 -13.54 -0.29 16.67
CA GLU A 362 -13.60 0.12 15.25
C GLU A 362 -14.71 1.13 14.91
N CYS A 363 -14.82 2.19 15.72
CA CYS A 363 -15.64 3.35 15.40
C CYS A 363 -14.81 4.38 14.61
N VAL A 364 -15.48 5.20 13.81
CA VAL A 364 -14.91 6.40 13.18
C VAL A 364 -15.53 7.62 13.86
N SER A 365 -14.73 8.64 14.17
CA SER A 365 -15.23 9.92 14.67
C SER A 365 -14.77 11.07 13.80
N ARG A 366 -15.67 12.01 13.58
CA ARG A 366 -15.47 13.17 12.71
C ARG A 366 -15.24 14.42 13.57
N TRP A 367 -14.06 15.01 13.52
CA TRP A 367 -13.72 16.23 14.27
C TRP A 367 -13.59 17.40 13.31
N THR A 368 -14.29 18.51 13.60
CA THR A 368 -14.27 19.72 12.76
C THR A 368 -13.64 20.86 13.55
N PHE A 369 -12.54 21.42 13.04
CA PHE A 369 -11.85 22.56 13.65
C PHE A 369 -11.21 23.45 12.57
N GLN A 370 -10.59 24.56 12.96
CA GLN A 370 -9.97 25.49 12.02
C GLN A 370 -8.69 24.90 11.40
N VAL A 371 -8.37 25.32 10.18
CA VAL A 371 -7.11 24.92 9.52
C VAL A 371 -5.92 25.33 10.38
N THR A 372 -5.05 24.36 10.66
CA THR A 372 -3.82 24.52 11.45
C THR A 372 -2.65 24.94 10.56
N ALA A 373 -1.64 25.57 11.15
CA ALA A 373 -0.46 26.01 10.41
C ALA A 373 0.33 24.83 9.81
N LYS A 374 0.38 23.68 10.51
CA LYS A 374 0.90 22.41 9.99
C LYS A 374 -0.24 21.58 9.42
N SER A 375 0.00 20.97 8.26
CA SER A 375 -0.99 20.12 7.60
C SER A 375 -1.06 18.73 8.24
N ILE A 376 -2.25 18.39 8.73
CA ILE A 376 -2.62 17.04 9.15
C ILE A 376 -2.75 16.16 7.89
N GLN A 377 -2.24 14.93 7.96
CA GLN A 377 -2.23 13.97 6.87
C GLN A 377 -2.91 12.66 7.29
N VAL A 378 -3.40 11.91 6.30
CA VAL A 378 -3.86 10.54 6.50
C VAL A 378 -2.68 9.69 6.99
N GLY A 379 -2.90 8.97 8.07
CA GLY A 379 -1.90 8.15 8.74
C GLY A 379 -1.22 8.81 9.96
N ASP A 380 -1.52 10.08 10.25
CA ASP A 380 -1.08 10.72 11.48
C ASP A 380 -1.72 10.03 12.71
N VAL A 381 -0.94 9.85 13.77
CA VAL A 381 -1.32 9.12 14.97
C VAL A 381 -1.92 10.06 15.99
N VAL A 382 -3.02 9.65 16.60
CA VAL A 382 -3.70 10.39 17.66
C VAL A 382 -3.39 9.74 19.00
N CYS A 383 -2.74 10.46 19.91
CA CYS A 383 -2.38 9.98 21.23
C CYS A 383 -2.85 10.92 22.35
N LEU A 384 -3.11 10.38 23.53
CA LEU A 384 -3.38 11.15 24.75
C LEU A 384 -2.16 11.09 25.65
N LEU A 385 -1.59 12.25 25.97
CA LEU A 385 -0.47 12.35 26.90
C LEU A 385 -0.96 12.38 28.35
N GLN A 386 -0.16 11.85 29.27
CA GLN A 386 -0.51 11.74 30.67
C GLN A 386 -0.77 13.12 31.29
N GLY A 387 -1.99 13.31 31.80
CA GLY A 387 -2.43 14.56 32.43
C GLY A 387 -2.89 15.64 31.45
N ALA A 388 -2.83 15.40 30.14
CA ALA A 388 -3.38 16.31 29.15
C ALA A 388 -4.91 16.16 29.04
N SER A 389 -5.63 17.28 28.88
CA SER A 389 -7.10 17.28 28.76
C SER A 389 -7.61 17.06 27.33
N LYS A 390 -6.73 17.21 26.34
CA LYS A 390 -7.02 17.11 24.90
C LYS A 390 -5.94 16.23 24.24
N PRO A 391 -6.27 15.53 23.14
CA PRO A 391 -5.34 14.63 22.49
C PRO A 391 -4.33 15.41 21.61
N THR A 392 -3.23 14.75 21.28
CA THR A 392 -2.14 15.24 20.42
C THR A 392 -2.12 14.44 19.12
N ILE A 393 -1.96 15.12 17.98
CA ILE A 393 -1.72 14.48 16.68
C ILE A 393 -0.22 14.54 16.38
N ALA A 394 0.37 13.37 16.16
CA ALA A 394 1.79 13.20 15.93
C ALA A 394 2.08 12.37 14.67
N ARG A 395 3.18 12.69 13.99
CA ARG A 395 3.67 11.97 12.82
C ARG A 395 5.02 11.34 13.14
N LEU A 396 5.19 10.07 12.77
CA LEU A 396 6.48 9.39 12.90
C LEU A 396 7.44 9.90 11.81
N HIS A 397 8.63 10.35 12.22
CA HIS A 397 9.70 10.75 11.30
C HIS A 397 11.01 10.09 11.72
N GLY A 398 11.42 9.04 10.99
CA GLY A 398 12.59 8.23 11.35
C GLY A 398 12.44 7.61 12.74
N CYS A 399 13.24 8.07 13.70
CA CYS A 399 13.29 7.57 15.07
C CYS A 399 12.60 8.47 16.13
N HIS A 400 11.76 9.43 15.73
CA HIS A 400 11.04 10.28 16.68
C HIS A 400 9.65 10.69 16.20
N TRP A 401 8.82 11.16 17.13
CA TRP A 401 7.48 11.64 16.82
C TRP A 401 7.49 13.17 16.68
N MET A 402 6.96 13.69 15.59
CA MET A 402 6.77 15.13 15.39
C MET A 402 5.35 15.51 15.76
N ALA A 403 5.17 16.45 16.68
CA ALA A 403 3.87 17.01 17.01
C ALA A 403 3.39 17.90 15.84
N ILE A 404 2.32 17.44 15.18
CA ILE A 404 1.63 18.19 14.12
C ILE A 404 0.63 19.15 14.75
N MET A 405 -0.11 18.67 15.76
CA MET A 405 -1.02 19.49 16.57
C MET A 405 -0.95 19.02 18.03
N ILE A 406 -0.54 19.89 18.94
CA ILE A 406 -0.26 19.52 20.33
C ILE A 406 -1.51 19.28 21.17
N ALA A 407 -2.60 19.98 20.85
CA ALA A 407 -3.88 19.84 21.55
C ALA A 407 -5.04 20.03 20.57
N VAL A 408 -5.73 18.93 20.24
CA VAL A 408 -6.84 18.93 19.27
C VAL A 408 -8.14 19.35 19.95
N PRO A 409 -8.93 20.26 19.35
CA PRO A 409 -10.28 20.55 19.82
C PRO A 409 -11.18 19.33 19.61
N THR A 410 -11.60 18.70 20.70
CA THR A 410 -12.61 17.63 20.63
C THR A 410 -14.01 18.26 20.60
N THR A 411 -14.84 17.79 19.67
CA THR A 411 -16.29 18.09 19.68
C THR A 411 -16.94 17.14 20.68
N ASP A 412 -17.88 17.63 21.49
CA ASP A 412 -18.42 16.88 22.63
C ASP A 412 -19.28 15.67 22.22
N ASP A 413 -19.66 15.54 20.95
CA ASP A 413 -20.53 14.49 20.43
C ASP A 413 -19.77 13.41 19.62
N LEU A 414 -19.36 12.33 20.30
CA LEU A 414 -18.99 11.07 19.64
C LEU A 414 -20.27 10.34 19.21
N GLN A 415 -20.86 10.70 18.06
CA GLN A 415 -22.08 10.05 17.55
C GLN A 415 -21.77 8.62 17.05
N GLY A 416 -21.88 7.64 17.96
CA GLY A 416 -22.03 6.22 17.64
C GLY A 416 -23.50 5.82 17.52
N LYS A 417 -23.80 4.75 16.77
CA LYS A 417 -25.16 4.20 16.60
C LYS A 417 -25.82 3.69 17.90
N ASP A 418 -25.03 3.51 18.96
CA ASP A 418 -25.48 3.23 20.33
C ASP A 418 -24.91 4.32 21.26
N LYS A 419 -25.68 4.73 22.29
CA LYS A 419 -25.40 5.80 23.27
C LYS A 419 -23.93 6.28 23.26
N GLY A 420 -23.68 7.43 22.64
CA GLY A 420 -22.34 8.01 22.52
C GLY A 420 -21.68 8.26 23.88
N ILE A 421 -20.42 7.86 24.01
CA ILE A 421 -19.56 8.16 25.16
C ILE A 421 -19.09 9.61 25.03
N THR A 422 -19.17 10.40 26.08
CA THR A 422 -18.64 11.78 26.07
C THR A 422 -17.11 11.78 26.23
N TRP A 423 -16.42 12.83 25.76
CA TRP A 423 -14.95 12.93 25.92
C TRP A 423 -14.52 12.86 27.39
N LEU A 424 -15.32 13.41 28.31
CA LEU A 424 -15.07 13.36 29.75
C LEU A 424 -15.13 11.93 30.32
N GLU A 425 -16.10 11.12 29.88
CA GLU A 425 -16.19 9.71 30.25
C GLU A 425 -15.00 8.92 29.69
N LEU A 426 -14.54 9.26 28.48
CA LEU A 426 -13.37 8.64 27.87
C LEU A 426 -12.08 8.91 28.65
N LEU A 427 -11.89 10.14 29.12
CA LEU A 427 -10.75 10.49 30.00
C LEU A 427 -10.78 9.71 31.32
N GLN A 428 -11.96 9.35 31.84
CA GLN A 428 -12.09 8.55 33.06
C GLN A 428 -11.79 7.05 32.81
N LEU A 429 -12.07 6.56 31.60
CA LEU A 429 -11.78 5.17 31.20
C LEU A 429 -10.28 4.94 30.98
N ILE A 430 -9.55 5.96 30.49
CA ILE A 430 -8.11 5.89 30.28
C ILE A 430 -7.36 6.05 31.62
N SER A 431 -7.03 4.91 32.23
CA SER A 431 -6.28 4.84 33.49
C SER A 431 -4.83 4.40 33.32
N THR A 432 -4.45 3.86 32.17
CA THR A 432 -3.12 3.33 31.88
C THR A 432 -2.47 4.03 30.68
N TYR A 433 -1.20 4.40 30.83
CA TYR A 433 -0.39 5.05 29.80
C TYR A 433 0.82 4.15 29.51
N PRO A 434 0.68 3.20 28.57
CA PRO A 434 1.66 2.12 28.39
C PRO A 434 2.95 2.56 27.69
N HIS A 435 2.91 3.66 26.91
CA HIS A 435 4.01 4.04 26.02
C HIS A 435 4.71 5.31 26.47
N ASP A 436 6.03 5.35 26.37
CA ASP A 436 6.80 6.58 26.51
C ASP A 436 6.87 7.32 25.18
N PHE A 437 6.29 8.52 25.12
CA PHE A 437 6.34 9.39 23.95
C PHE A 437 7.49 10.38 24.06
N LEU A 438 8.24 10.49 22.96
CA LEU A 438 9.20 11.56 22.71
C LEU A 438 8.74 12.38 21.51
N LEU A 439 8.16 13.54 21.79
CA LEU A 439 7.57 14.43 20.79
C LEU A 439 8.46 15.63 20.54
N VAL A 440 8.79 15.89 19.28
CA VAL A 440 9.44 17.11 18.82
C VAL A 440 8.35 18.07 18.35
N TRP A 441 8.30 19.27 18.91
CA TRP A 441 7.39 20.33 18.49
C TRP A 441 8.19 21.52 17.98
N ASP A 442 8.34 21.59 16.64
CA ASP A 442 9.15 22.61 15.96
C ASP A 442 8.26 23.61 15.19
N TRP A 443 8.44 24.91 15.41
CA TRP A 443 7.68 25.97 14.74
C TRP A 443 8.29 26.48 13.42
N ASN A 444 9.52 26.08 13.03
CA ASN A 444 10.32 26.69 11.95
C ASN A 444 10.59 25.80 10.72
N MET A 445 9.58 25.08 10.23
CA MET A 445 9.71 24.11 9.12
C MET A 445 9.95 24.70 7.71
N HIS A 446 10.33 25.98 7.58
CA HIS A 446 10.77 26.57 6.31
C HIS A 446 12.30 26.61 6.14
N SER A 447 13.08 26.24 7.17
CA SER A 447 14.52 26.06 7.00
C SER A 447 14.83 24.61 6.67
N GLU A 448 15.51 24.42 5.55
CA GLU A 448 16.34 23.28 5.19
C GLU A 448 17.38 23.00 6.30
N LEU A 449 16.97 22.57 7.48
CA LEU A 449 17.84 21.78 8.34
C LEU A 449 17.96 20.42 7.64
N GLN A 450 19.04 20.32 6.87
CA GLN A 450 19.49 19.12 6.19
C GLN A 450 19.46 17.91 7.14
N GLY A 451 18.47 17.03 6.95
CA GLY A 451 18.52 15.61 7.31
C GLY A 451 17.99 15.20 8.70
N GLU A 452 17.51 13.95 8.77
CA GLU A 452 17.22 13.21 10.02
C GLU A 452 18.32 13.34 11.08
N VAL A 453 19.58 13.48 10.63
CA VAL A 453 20.79 13.55 11.46
C VAL A 453 20.80 14.75 12.44
N ALA A 454 20.19 15.89 12.07
CA ALA A 454 20.19 17.08 12.91
C ALA A 454 19.27 16.92 14.15
N TYR A 455 18.09 16.32 13.97
CA TYR A 455 17.18 16.02 15.08
C TYR A 455 17.72 14.88 15.94
N GLU A 456 18.31 13.85 15.33
CA GLU A 456 18.98 12.78 16.09
C GLU A 456 20.07 13.31 17.02
N HIS A 457 20.93 14.21 16.53
CA HIS A 457 21.99 14.81 17.36
C HIS A 457 21.44 15.68 18.51
N LEU A 458 20.34 16.41 18.28
CA LEU A 458 19.68 17.21 19.32
C LEU A 458 18.96 16.34 20.36
N ILE A 459 18.37 15.24 19.91
CA ILE A 459 17.75 14.23 20.78
C ILE A 459 18.81 13.47 21.58
N ARG A 460 20.04 13.33 21.07
CA ARG A 460 21.18 12.68 21.73
C ARG A 460 21.85 13.55 22.79
N ASN A 461 22.07 14.84 22.53
CA ASN A 461 22.80 15.75 23.44
C ASN A 461 21.96 16.27 24.64
N ARG A 462 21.13 15.42 25.26
CA ARG A 462 20.29 15.81 26.41
C ARG A 462 21.09 16.08 27.69
N SER A 463 22.34 15.64 27.77
CA SER A 463 23.33 16.06 28.78
C SER A 463 24.65 16.45 28.10
N PRO A 464 25.37 17.49 28.56
CA PRO A 464 26.69 17.86 28.02
C PRO A 464 27.84 16.92 28.43
N GLU A 465 27.57 15.93 29.28
CA GLU A 465 28.58 15.01 29.80
C GLU A 465 27.89 13.65 29.97
N ASP A 466 28.07 12.73 29.02
CA ASP A 466 28.30 11.31 29.29
C ASP A 466 28.43 10.48 27.99
N SER A 467 29.00 9.30 28.16
CA SER A 467 29.80 8.54 27.18
C SER A 467 29.02 7.95 26.00
N LYS A 468 29.73 7.80 24.87
CA LYS A 468 29.39 7.08 23.61
C LYS A 468 28.64 5.72 23.74
N TYR A 469 28.58 5.13 24.94
CA TYR A 469 27.91 3.86 25.23
C TYR A 469 26.45 4.02 25.70
N GLU A 470 26.10 5.13 26.37
CA GLU A 470 24.71 5.43 26.76
C GLU A 470 23.84 5.69 25.52
N ASP A 471 24.43 6.19 24.44
CA ASP A 471 23.76 6.46 23.16
C ASP A 471 23.09 5.21 22.55
N HIS A 472 23.71 4.03 22.64
CA HIS A 472 23.17 2.82 22.01
C HIS A 472 21.95 2.27 22.76
N LEU A 473 21.97 2.31 24.09
CA LEU A 473 20.85 1.84 24.91
C LEU A 473 19.64 2.79 24.82
N ASP A 474 19.88 4.11 24.79
CA ASP A 474 18.81 5.09 24.59
C ASP A 474 18.19 4.97 23.19
N ASN A 475 18.99 4.68 22.16
CA ASN A 475 18.48 4.38 20.82
C ASN A 475 17.66 3.08 20.78
N ALA A 476 18.04 2.07 21.57
CA ALA A 476 17.28 0.83 21.71
C ALA A 476 15.92 1.10 22.36
N VAL A 477 15.88 1.80 23.50
CA VAL A 477 14.62 2.19 24.16
C VAL A 477 13.72 2.98 23.20
N LEU A 478 14.26 3.98 22.52
CA LEU A 478 13.51 4.83 21.60
C LEU A 478 12.92 4.04 20.42
N SER A 479 13.74 3.23 19.75
CA SER A 479 13.31 2.42 18.61
C SER A 479 12.34 1.32 19.05
N GLY A 480 12.58 0.71 20.21
CA GLY A 480 11.70 -0.30 20.80
C GLY A 480 10.31 0.26 21.11
N ASN A 481 10.24 1.43 21.74
CA ASN A 481 8.97 2.08 22.08
C ASN A 481 8.19 2.46 20.81
N ILE A 482 8.86 2.94 19.75
CA ILE A 482 8.22 3.16 18.45
C ILE A 482 7.68 1.84 17.88
N GLY A 483 8.45 0.77 17.98
CA GLY A 483 8.04 -0.58 17.59
C GLY A 483 6.74 -1.03 18.28
N LEU A 484 6.66 -0.88 19.60
CA LEU A 484 5.45 -1.20 20.38
C LEU A 484 4.25 -0.35 19.96
N ILE A 485 4.44 0.96 19.79
CA ILE A 485 3.38 1.89 19.35
C ILE A 485 2.85 1.46 17.97
N LEU A 486 3.74 1.08 17.04
CA LEU A 486 3.35 0.61 15.71
C LEU A 486 2.67 -0.76 15.74
N GLN A 487 3.02 -1.63 16.69
CA GLN A 487 2.35 -2.92 16.91
C GLN A 487 0.90 -2.71 17.36
N ASP A 488 0.66 -1.80 18.31
CA ASP A 488 -0.68 -1.40 18.76
C ASP A 488 -1.52 -0.79 17.63
N LEU A 489 -0.87 -0.07 16.70
CA LEU A 489 -1.49 0.45 15.47
C LEU A 489 -1.70 -0.62 14.38
N ARG A 490 -1.38 -1.90 14.65
CA ARG A 490 -1.42 -3.02 13.69
C ARG A 490 -0.53 -2.82 12.45
N LYS A 491 0.51 -1.99 12.55
CA LYS A 491 1.52 -1.75 11.50
C LYS A 491 2.70 -2.71 11.64
N TYR A 492 2.42 -4.02 11.60
CA TYR A 492 3.38 -5.08 11.98
C TYR A 492 4.73 -5.02 11.26
N LYS A 493 4.75 -4.74 9.95
CA LYS A 493 6.01 -4.65 9.18
C LYS A 493 6.90 -3.48 9.63
N ALA A 494 6.28 -2.32 9.91
CA ALA A 494 7.02 -1.15 10.40
C ALA A 494 7.45 -1.35 11.85
N ALA A 495 6.59 -1.99 12.67
CA ALA A 495 6.91 -2.38 14.04
C ALA A 495 8.14 -3.30 14.08
N GLU A 496 8.15 -4.37 13.27
CA GLU A 496 9.28 -5.29 13.16
C GLU A 496 10.58 -4.57 12.78
N HIS A 497 10.54 -3.66 11.80
CA HIS A 497 11.72 -2.89 11.40
C HIS A 497 12.34 -2.11 12.56
N HIS A 498 11.50 -1.39 13.34
CA HIS A 498 11.97 -0.61 14.49
C HIS A 498 12.41 -1.50 15.66
N LEU A 499 11.75 -2.63 15.90
CA LEU A 499 12.15 -3.60 16.92
C LEU A 499 13.48 -4.28 16.57
N ARG A 500 13.72 -4.62 15.30
CA ARG A 500 15.03 -5.11 14.83
C ARG A 500 16.13 -4.06 14.97
N LYS A 501 15.86 -2.79 14.63
CA LYS A 501 16.79 -1.68 14.87
C LYS A 501 17.11 -1.50 16.36
N SER A 502 16.12 -1.68 17.23
CA SER A 502 16.33 -1.72 18.68
C SER A 502 17.24 -2.89 19.09
N MET A 503 17.03 -4.08 18.54
CA MET A 503 17.82 -5.27 18.83
C MET A 503 19.28 -5.10 18.41
N GLU A 504 19.51 -4.54 17.22
CA GLU A 504 20.84 -4.24 16.72
C GLU A 504 21.57 -3.20 17.61
N ALA A 505 20.85 -2.18 18.08
CA ALA A 505 21.40 -1.20 19.03
C ALA A 505 21.74 -1.85 20.38
N LEU A 506 20.92 -2.77 20.86
CA LEU A 506 21.20 -3.57 22.06
C LEU A 506 22.44 -4.45 21.86
N GLU A 507 22.56 -5.16 20.74
CA GLU A 507 23.73 -6.00 20.43
C GLU A 507 25.01 -5.18 20.40
N ARG A 508 25.01 -4.01 19.74
CA ARG A 508 26.16 -3.10 19.74
C ARG A 508 26.53 -2.61 21.13
N ALA A 509 25.53 -2.33 21.97
CA ALA A 509 25.78 -1.94 23.36
C ALA A 509 26.44 -3.08 24.15
N LEU A 510 25.99 -4.32 23.96
CA LEU A 510 26.53 -5.52 24.63
C LEU A 510 27.93 -5.90 24.10
N ALA A 511 28.17 -5.82 22.79
CA ALA A 511 29.48 -6.10 22.19
C ALA A 511 30.55 -5.13 22.69
N GLY A 512 30.21 -3.84 22.83
CA GLY A 512 31.09 -2.86 23.45
C GLY A 512 31.43 -3.15 24.92
N MET A 513 30.59 -3.93 25.63
CA MET A 513 30.83 -4.33 27.01
C MET A 513 31.85 -5.46 27.14
N ASP A 514 31.87 -6.43 26.21
CA ASP A 514 32.82 -7.54 26.23
C ASP A 514 34.26 -7.10 25.83
N ASP A 515 34.39 -6.11 24.95
CA ASP A 515 35.68 -5.50 24.57
C ASP A 515 36.37 -4.73 25.71
N LEU A 516 35.59 -4.18 26.65
CA LEU A 516 36.09 -3.50 27.86
C LEU A 516 36.44 -4.49 28.97
N ARG A 517 35.79 -5.65 29.03
CA ARG A 517 36.06 -6.67 30.06
C ARG A 517 37.37 -7.43 29.81
N THR A 518 37.89 -7.39 28.59
CA THR A 518 39.17 -8.00 28.19
C THR A 518 40.36 -7.03 28.30
N ASN A 519 40.11 -5.72 28.43
CA ASN A 519 41.12 -4.69 28.58
C ASN A 519 40.92 -3.92 29.90
N PHE A 520 41.84 -4.09 30.85
CA PHE A 520 41.97 -3.44 32.17
C PHE A 520 41.52 -4.26 33.39
N ASP A 521 42.52 -4.55 34.21
CA ASP A 521 42.44 -4.98 35.59
C ASP A 521 42.31 -3.72 36.47
N GLY A 522 41.30 -3.69 37.34
CA GLY A 522 41.14 -2.68 38.39
C GLY A 522 40.28 -1.45 38.06
N ASP A 523 39.14 -1.38 38.74
CA ASP A 523 38.48 -0.13 39.19
C ASP A 523 37.70 0.72 38.15
N VAL A 524 36.69 0.13 37.48
CA VAL A 524 35.55 0.89 36.93
C VAL A 524 34.24 0.15 37.23
N GLN A 525 33.89 0.11 38.51
CA GLN A 525 32.56 -0.29 38.95
C GLN A 525 31.70 0.96 39.12
N ARG A 526 31.40 1.67 38.02
CA ARG A 526 30.42 2.79 37.93
C ARG A 526 30.37 3.37 36.51
N LYS A 527 29.47 2.87 35.65
CA LYS A 527 28.80 3.61 34.56
C LYS A 527 27.88 2.67 33.77
N TYR A 528 26.90 2.11 34.45
CA TYR A 528 25.84 1.38 33.78
C TYR A 528 24.54 1.68 34.49
N ASP A 529 23.49 1.96 33.73
CA ASP A 529 22.14 2.05 34.25
C ASP A 529 21.45 0.68 34.06
N PRO A 530 21.51 -0.21 35.07
CA PRO A 530 20.88 -1.52 35.00
C PRO A 530 19.36 -1.42 34.83
N GLU A 531 18.75 -0.28 35.21
CA GLU A 531 17.32 -0.06 35.07
C GLU A 531 16.95 0.13 33.59
N LYS A 532 17.76 0.85 32.81
CA LYS A 532 17.54 1.01 31.35
C LYS A 532 17.68 -0.31 30.59
N LEU A 533 18.66 -1.15 30.95
CA LEU A 533 18.78 -2.47 30.31
C LEU A 533 17.60 -3.36 30.67
N ALA A 534 17.21 -3.37 31.94
CA ALA A 534 16.03 -4.09 32.37
C ALA A 534 14.81 -3.63 31.57
N ALA A 535 14.64 -2.32 31.37
CA ALA A 535 13.56 -1.75 30.57
C ALA A 535 13.58 -2.19 29.09
N VAL A 536 14.74 -2.22 28.42
CA VAL A 536 14.86 -2.72 27.03
C VAL A 536 14.51 -4.20 26.94
N VAL A 537 14.97 -5.00 27.90
CA VAL A 537 14.66 -6.45 27.92
C VAL A 537 13.17 -6.67 28.20
N ASP A 538 12.58 -5.93 29.14
CA ASP A 538 11.16 -6.02 29.46
C ASP A 538 10.29 -5.58 28.27
N LEU A 539 10.75 -4.57 27.50
CA LEU A 539 10.13 -4.17 26.23
C LEU A 539 10.03 -5.33 25.25
N PHE A 540 11.12 -6.06 25.04
CA PHE A 540 11.12 -7.22 24.15
C PHE A 540 10.27 -8.38 24.68
N ILE A 541 10.26 -8.63 25.99
CA ILE A 541 9.42 -9.68 26.60
C ILE A 541 7.92 -9.37 26.41
N ASN A 542 7.53 -8.10 26.44
CA ASN A 542 6.15 -7.70 26.24
C ASN A 542 5.65 -7.90 24.80
N VAL A 543 6.56 -8.06 23.81
CA VAL A 543 6.20 -8.38 22.43
C VAL A 543 5.88 -9.87 22.32
N GLU A 544 4.60 -10.22 22.47
CA GLU A 544 4.10 -11.60 22.29
C GLU A 544 4.86 -12.64 23.15
N GLY A 545 5.24 -12.25 24.37
CA GLY A 545 5.98 -13.10 25.32
C GLY A 545 7.48 -13.22 25.04
N GLY A 546 8.03 -12.47 24.08
CA GLY A 546 9.45 -12.44 23.75
C GLY A 546 9.88 -13.42 22.66
N TRP A 547 8.96 -14.18 22.07
CA TRP A 547 9.25 -15.11 20.98
C TRP A 547 9.79 -14.42 19.72
N PRO A 548 9.09 -13.43 19.13
CA PRO A 548 9.59 -12.77 17.91
C PRO A 548 10.96 -12.09 18.12
N PRO A 549 11.19 -11.33 19.22
CA PRO A 549 12.52 -10.77 19.50
C PRO A 549 13.64 -11.80 19.61
N LEU A 550 13.37 -12.94 20.27
CA LEU A 550 14.36 -14.02 20.38
C LEU A 550 14.67 -14.63 19.00
N LYS A 551 13.65 -14.86 18.18
CA LYS A 551 13.82 -15.34 16.79
C LYS A 551 14.69 -14.37 15.98
N TRP A 552 14.36 -13.08 15.98
CA TRP A 552 15.10 -12.06 15.21
C TRP A 552 16.55 -11.95 15.64
N ALA A 553 16.82 -11.97 16.95
CA ALA A 553 18.18 -11.95 17.47
C ALA A 553 19.03 -13.08 16.88
N VAL A 554 18.45 -14.27 16.67
CA VAL A 554 19.18 -15.39 16.09
C VAL A 554 19.29 -15.31 14.57
N GLU A 555 18.22 -14.94 13.86
CA GLU A 555 18.24 -14.75 12.40
C GLU A 555 19.35 -13.78 11.98
N ASP A 556 19.52 -12.71 12.76
CA ASP A 556 20.46 -11.64 12.50
C ASP A 556 21.86 -11.88 13.14
N GLY A 557 22.04 -12.98 13.88
CA GLY A 557 23.32 -13.39 14.47
C GLY A 557 23.74 -12.62 15.73
N TYR A 558 22.80 -12.07 16.48
CA TYR A 558 23.01 -11.30 17.72
C TYR A 558 23.05 -12.21 18.95
N ASP A 559 24.17 -12.92 19.10
CA ASP A 559 24.38 -13.91 20.17
C ASP A 559 24.27 -13.31 21.59
N ALA A 560 24.76 -12.09 21.81
CA ALA A 560 24.74 -11.46 23.14
C ALA A 560 23.32 -11.05 23.54
N ALA A 561 22.56 -10.45 22.62
CA ALA A 561 21.16 -10.12 22.81
C ALA A 561 20.31 -11.39 23.01
N ALA A 562 20.52 -12.45 22.22
CA ALA A 562 19.83 -13.73 22.38
C ALA A 562 20.11 -14.35 23.77
N LYS A 563 21.36 -14.31 24.24
CA LYS A 563 21.74 -14.78 25.58
C LYS A 563 21.09 -13.97 26.70
N LEU A 564 21.01 -12.65 26.54
CA LEU A 564 20.36 -11.77 27.50
C LEU A 564 18.84 -12.01 27.55
N LEU A 565 18.18 -12.14 26.40
CA LEU A 565 16.75 -12.46 26.31
C LEU A 565 16.45 -13.80 26.98
N LEU A 566 17.22 -14.86 26.70
CA LEU A 566 17.05 -16.19 27.31
C LEU A 566 17.27 -16.23 28.83
N SER A 567 17.92 -15.22 29.42
CA SER A 567 18.04 -15.11 30.88
C SER A 567 16.71 -14.79 31.56
N LYS A 568 15.81 -14.06 30.86
CA LYS A 568 14.51 -13.63 31.39
C LYS A 568 13.31 -14.27 30.69
N ALA A 569 13.39 -14.50 29.39
CA ALA A 569 12.33 -15.12 28.59
C ALA A 569 12.20 -16.61 28.91
N ASP A 570 10.99 -17.14 28.70
CA ASP A 570 10.74 -18.59 28.79
C ASP A 570 11.35 -19.29 27.56
N PRO A 571 12.34 -20.18 27.74
CA PRO A 571 12.96 -20.87 26.61
C PRO A 571 12.02 -21.88 25.91
N ASN A 572 10.86 -22.21 26.51
CA ASN A 572 9.83 -23.08 25.92
C ASN A 572 8.63 -22.30 25.37
N ILE A 573 8.77 -20.99 25.16
CA ILE A 573 7.69 -20.19 24.57
C ILE A 573 7.28 -20.76 23.20
N LYS A 574 5.96 -20.88 22.97
CA LYS A 574 5.40 -21.39 21.72
C LYS A 574 4.76 -20.26 20.91
N ASN A 575 4.98 -20.25 19.60
CA ASN A 575 4.28 -19.37 18.68
C ASN A 575 2.86 -19.89 18.37
N GLN A 576 2.14 -19.20 17.47
CA GLN A 576 0.79 -19.60 17.05
C GLN A 576 0.74 -20.99 16.39
N ASP A 577 1.85 -21.45 15.81
CA ASP A 577 2.01 -22.77 15.18
C ASP A 577 2.54 -23.84 16.17
N GLY A 578 2.71 -23.49 17.45
CA GLY A 578 3.26 -24.37 18.48
C GLY A 578 4.78 -24.53 18.46
N GLN A 579 5.50 -23.76 17.64
CA GLN A 579 6.96 -23.84 17.51
C GLN A 579 7.68 -23.17 18.67
N THR A 580 8.71 -23.84 19.20
CA THR A 580 9.60 -23.36 20.26
C THR A 580 10.90 -22.78 19.67
N PRO A 581 11.67 -21.98 20.46
CA PRO A 581 13.01 -21.57 20.07
C PRO A 581 13.93 -22.72 19.69
N MET A 582 13.78 -23.84 20.38
CA MET A 582 14.56 -25.04 20.10
C MET A 582 14.20 -25.66 18.75
N LEU A 583 12.90 -25.78 18.44
CA LEU A 583 12.41 -26.29 17.15
C LEU A 583 12.95 -25.46 15.99
N TRP A 584 12.87 -24.14 16.10
CA TRP A 584 13.31 -23.24 15.03
C TRP A 584 14.84 -23.22 14.87
N ALA A 585 15.59 -23.24 15.98
CA ALA A 585 17.06 -23.35 15.94
C ALA A 585 17.51 -24.69 15.33
N ALA A 586 16.80 -25.78 15.63
CA ALA A 586 17.08 -27.10 15.07
C ALA A 586 16.71 -27.20 13.57
N THR A 587 15.64 -26.52 13.15
CA THR A 587 15.20 -26.44 11.74
C THR A 587 16.26 -25.81 10.84
N ASN A 588 16.96 -24.78 11.33
CA ASN A 588 17.97 -24.03 10.57
C ASN A 588 19.42 -24.44 10.89
N GLY A 589 19.62 -25.35 11.86
CA GLY A 589 20.95 -25.82 12.26
C GLY A 589 21.78 -24.79 13.04
N TYR A 590 21.15 -23.87 13.77
CA TYR A 590 21.84 -22.82 14.54
C TYR A 590 22.49 -23.38 15.82
N GLN A 591 23.71 -23.91 15.65
CA GLN A 591 24.47 -24.60 16.70
C GLN A 591 24.75 -23.75 17.96
N THR A 592 25.06 -22.46 17.80
CA THR A 592 25.35 -21.55 18.93
C THR A 592 24.12 -21.40 19.82
N VAL A 593 22.95 -21.24 19.21
CA VAL A 593 21.67 -21.10 19.90
C VAL A 593 21.22 -22.41 20.53
N ILE A 594 21.40 -23.53 19.84
CA ILE A 594 21.21 -24.86 20.44
C ILE A 594 22.06 -25.01 21.71
N LYS A 595 23.35 -24.64 21.68
CA LYS A 595 24.22 -24.67 22.87
C LYS A 595 23.74 -23.72 23.97
N LEU A 596 23.33 -22.50 23.63
CA LEU A 596 22.81 -21.52 24.59
C LEU A 596 21.52 -22.02 25.24
N LEU A 597 20.55 -22.48 24.46
CA LEU A 597 19.29 -23.07 24.93
C LEU A 597 19.55 -24.27 25.86
N LEU A 598 20.40 -25.20 25.45
CA LEU A 598 20.79 -26.35 26.28
C LEU A 598 21.47 -25.93 27.60
N SER A 599 22.27 -24.86 27.58
CA SER A 599 22.94 -24.33 28.78
C SER A 599 21.99 -23.77 29.83
N THR A 600 20.77 -23.37 29.44
CA THR A 600 19.75 -22.89 30.38
C THR A 600 19.22 -24.01 31.28
N GLY A 601 19.33 -25.28 30.86
CA GLY A 601 18.82 -26.45 31.58
C GLY A 601 17.29 -26.51 31.71
N ARG A 602 16.55 -25.55 31.14
CA ARG A 602 15.08 -25.40 31.25
C ARG A 602 14.32 -25.82 30.00
N VAL A 603 15.02 -26.18 28.92
CA VAL A 603 14.42 -26.49 27.61
C VAL A 603 13.83 -27.89 27.62
N ASP A 604 12.59 -28.01 27.15
CA ASP A 604 11.98 -29.29 26.81
C ASP A 604 12.37 -29.70 25.38
N LEU A 605 13.05 -30.85 25.25
CA LEU A 605 13.58 -31.32 23.98
C LEU A 605 12.61 -32.24 23.24
N ASP A 606 11.58 -32.74 23.92
CA ASP A 606 10.54 -33.59 23.35
C ASP A 606 9.28 -32.79 23.01
N ASP A 607 9.33 -31.47 23.20
CA ASP A 607 8.23 -30.56 22.91
C ASP A 607 7.89 -30.58 21.40
N GLN A 608 6.65 -30.95 21.10
CA GLN A 608 6.15 -31.09 19.74
C GLN A 608 5.40 -29.84 19.28
N ASP A 609 5.52 -29.51 17.99
CA ASP A 609 4.68 -28.51 17.33
C ASP A 609 3.28 -29.07 16.96
N ALA A 610 2.46 -28.26 16.28
CA ALA A 610 1.13 -28.68 15.84
C ALA A 610 1.14 -29.90 14.89
N ALA A 611 2.26 -30.19 14.24
CA ALA A 611 2.45 -31.37 13.38
C ALA A 611 2.95 -32.60 14.15
N GLY A 612 3.20 -32.49 15.46
CA GLY A 612 3.81 -33.56 16.27
C GLY A 612 5.33 -33.65 16.10
N GLN A 613 5.99 -32.67 15.46
CA GLN A 613 7.42 -32.75 15.16
C GLN A 613 8.27 -32.19 16.30
N THR A 614 9.35 -32.92 16.63
CA THR A 614 10.35 -32.53 17.65
C THR A 614 11.53 -31.75 17.03
N PRO A 615 12.35 -31.04 17.83
CA PRO A 615 13.58 -30.40 17.34
C PRO A 615 14.48 -31.38 16.57
N LEU A 616 14.61 -32.61 17.07
CA LEU A 616 15.39 -33.65 16.39
C LEU A 616 14.82 -34.01 15.02
N SER A 617 13.49 -34.10 14.90
CA SER A 617 12.81 -34.38 13.62
C SER A 617 13.13 -33.32 12.57
N TYR A 618 13.09 -32.04 12.94
CA TYR A 618 13.43 -30.94 12.03
C TYR A 618 14.91 -30.89 11.66
N ALA A 619 15.81 -31.10 12.63
CA ALA A 619 17.25 -31.18 12.34
C ALA A 619 17.56 -32.35 11.42
N ALA A 620 16.87 -33.49 11.60
CA ALA A 620 17.04 -34.68 10.78
C ALA A 620 16.47 -34.50 9.36
N LYS A 621 15.29 -33.88 9.22
CA LYS A 621 14.65 -33.56 7.93
C LYS A 621 15.53 -32.64 7.06
N ASN A 622 16.19 -31.66 7.68
CA ASN A 622 17.03 -30.68 6.97
C ASN A 622 18.51 -31.07 6.88
N GLY A 623 18.93 -32.21 7.45
CA GLY A 623 20.29 -32.71 7.32
C GLY A 623 21.33 -32.00 8.18
N HIS A 624 20.94 -31.45 9.32
CA HIS A 624 21.84 -30.70 10.20
C HIS A 624 22.60 -31.62 11.18
N ASP A 625 23.63 -32.31 10.69
CA ASP A 625 24.45 -33.30 11.44
C ASP A 625 24.88 -32.80 12.83
N THR A 626 25.41 -31.59 12.90
CA THR A 626 25.90 -30.97 14.15
C THR A 626 24.80 -30.65 15.14
N ALA A 627 23.62 -30.24 14.68
CA ALA A 627 22.46 -30.02 15.53
C ALA A 627 21.95 -31.34 16.09
N VAL A 628 21.90 -32.39 15.26
CA VAL A 628 21.56 -33.77 15.65
C VAL A 628 22.55 -34.30 16.68
N GLU A 629 23.86 -34.09 16.49
CA GLU A 629 24.90 -34.50 17.45
C GLU A 629 24.75 -33.79 18.80
N LEU A 630 24.53 -32.47 18.79
CA LEU A 630 24.31 -31.69 20.02
C LEU A 630 23.05 -32.12 20.77
N LEU A 631 21.96 -32.39 20.05
CA LEU A 631 20.69 -32.86 20.59
C LEU A 631 20.82 -34.27 21.21
N LEU A 632 21.38 -35.23 20.47
CA LEU A 632 21.63 -36.61 20.93
C LEU A 632 22.59 -36.67 22.12
N GLY A 633 23.59 -35.79 22.16
CA GLY A 633 24.56 -35.71 23.27
C GLY A 633 23.95 -35.38 24.62
N THR A 634 22.71 -34.88 24.68
CA THR A 634 22.02 -34.56 25.95
C THR A 634 21.49 -35.80 26.67
N GLY A 635 21.19 -36.87 25.94
CA GLY A 635 20.60 -38.11 26.47
C GLY A 635 19.20 -37.98 27.09
N LYS A 636 18.52 -36.84 26.89
CA LYS A 636 17.23 -36.51 27.54
C LYS A 636 15.99 -36.62 26.64
N MET A 637 16.18 -36.78 25.33
CA MET A 637 15.10 -36.82 24.34
C MET A 637 14.86 -38.23 23.80
N ASP A 638 13.66 -38.48 23.28
CA ASP A 638 13.33 -39.71 22.56
C ASP A 638 13.77 -39.59 21.07
N PRO A 639 14.80 -40.33 20.64
CA PRO A 639 15.28 -40.24 19.26
C PRO A 639 14.36 -40.93 18.23
N ASP A 640 13.31 -41.63 18.67
CA ASP A 640 12.33 -42.32 17.83
C ASP A 640 10.91 -41.72 17.94
N SER A 641 10.81 -40.49 18.44
CA SER A 641 9.54 -39.76 18.56
C SER A 641 8.82 -39.68 17.20
N LYS A 642 7.53 -40.02 17.18
CA LYS A 642 6.70 -40.03 15.98
C LYS A 642 5.91 -38.74 15.85
N ASP A 643 5.84 -38.22 14.63
CA ASP A 643 4.99 -37.08 14.32
C ASP A 643 3.52 -37.49 14.10
N ASN A 644 2.63 -36.48 14.04
CA ASN A 644 1.19 -36.68 13.83
C ASN A 644 0.78 -36.35 12.38
N GLY A 645 1.77 -36.20 11.48
CA GLY A 645 1.57 -36.14 10.03
C GLY A 645 1.36 -34.78 9.40
N GLY A 646 1.25 -33.73 10.20
CA GLY A 646 1.30 -32.32 9.76
C GLY A 646 0.50 -32.01 8.49
N VAL A 647 1.08 -31.17 7.62
CA VAL A 647 0.46 -30.69 6.36
C VAL A 647 0.42 -31.76 5.26
N GLU A 648 1.24 -32.82 5.38
CA GLU A 648 1.33 -33.91 4.37
C GLU A 648 0.33 -35.06 4.62
N GLY A 649 -0.35 -35.07 5.77
CA GLY A 649 -1.38 -36.05 6.11
C GLY A 649 -0.87 -37.48 6.31
N ILE A 650 0.42 -37.66 6.65
CA ILE A 650 1.03 -38.98 6.94
C ILE A 650 1.61 -38.95 8.35
N GLY A 651 0.87 -39.41 9.35
CA GLY A 651 1.38 -39.51 10.71
C GLY A 651 2.35 -40.66 10.89
N GLY A 652 3.10 -40.62 11.99
CA GLY A 652 3.92 -41.72 12.46
C GLY A 652 5.36 -41.74 11.98
N ARG A 653 5.86 -40.67 11.32
CA ARG A 653 7.26 -40.64 10.85
C ARG A 653 8.21 -40.30 11.98
N THR A 654 9.35 -40.98 11.99
CA THR A 654 10.44 -40.77 12.96
C THR A 654 11.53 -39.87 12.39
N PRO A 655 12.43 -39.27 13.21
CA PRO A 655 13.57 -38.51 12.73
C PRO A 655 14.44 -39.29 11.71
N LEU A 656 14.60 -40.60 11.92
CA LEU A 656 15.31 -41.47 10.97
C LEU A 656 14.57 -41.60 9.63
N SER A 657 13.23 -41.66 9.65
CA SER A 657 12.40 -41.67 8.43
C SER A 657 12.58 -40.38 7.63
N TRP A 658 12.58 -39.22 8.31
CA TRP A 658 12.83 -37.92 7.69
C TRP A 658 14.26 -37.78 7.12
N ALA A 659 15.28 -38.23 7.88
CA ALA A 659 16.66 -38.24 7.40
C ALA A 659 16.84 -39.16 6.19
N ALA A 660 16.17 -40.31 6.20
CA ALA A 660 16.21 -41.28 5.11
C ALA A 660 15.49 -40.79 3.85
N GLN A 661 14.37 -40.08 4.02
CA GLN A 661 13.65 -39.41 2.92
C GLN A 661 14.50 -38.32 2.27
N GLY A 662 15.26 -37.54 3.06
CA GLY A 662 16.13 -36.47 2.57
C GLY A 662 17.53 -36.93 2.11
N GLY A 663 17.86 -38.21 2.29
CA GLY A 663 19.17 -38.75 1.89
C GLY A 663 20.34 -38.33 2.78
N HIS A 664 20.07 -37.87 4.01
CA HIS A 664 21.06 -37.28 4.90
C HIS A 664 21.91 -38.34 5.60
N VAL A 665 22.94 -38.82 4.90
CA VAL A 665 23.83 -39.91 5.33
C VAL A 665 24.48 -39.64 6.70
N GLY A 666 24.92 -38.41 6.98
CA GLY A 666 25.56 -38.01 8.24
C GLY A 666 24.60 -38.18 9.43
N VAL A 667 23.42 -37.57 9.34
CA VAL A 667 22.31 -37.74 10.29
C VAL A 667 21.94 -39.21 10.49
N VAL A 668 21.78 -39.99 9.41
CA VAL A 668 21.43 -41.42 9.51
C VAL A 668 22.48 -42.18 10.32
N LYS A 669 23.78 -41.95 10.08
CA LYS A 669 24.86 -42.56 10.87
C LYS A 669 24.81 -42.14 12.35
N LEU A 670 24.53 -40.87 12.63
CA LEU A 670 24.43 -40.36 14.00
C LEU A 670 23.23 -40.96 14.76
N LEU A 671 22.06 -40.99 14.15
CA LEU A 671 20.85 -41.57 14.74
C LEU A 671 21.01 -43.06 15.02
N LEU A 672 21.55 -43.82 14.07
CA LEU A 672 21.76 -45.27 14.24
C LEU A 672 22.84 -45.61 15.28
N LYS A 673 23.87 -44.77 15.40
CA LYS A 673 24.93 -44.93 16.41
C LYS A 673 24.41 -44.75 17.84
N SER A 674 23.31 -44.04 18.03
CA SER A 674 22.68 -43.86 19.36
C SER A 674 22.18 -45.18 19.96
N GLY A 675 21.88 -46.19 19.13
CA GLY A 675 21.44 -47.53 19.54
C GLY A 675 20.02 -47.60 20.12
N GLN A 676 19.34 -46.47 20.25
CA GLN A 676 17.98 -46.33 20.81
C GLN A 676 16.89 -46.22 19.73
N VAL A 677 17.28 -46.01 18.47
CA VAL A 677 16.38 -45.84 17.32
C VAL A 677 16.02 -47.20 16.71
N ASP A 678 14.74 -47.42 16.46
CA ASP A 678 14.27 -48.57 15.67
C ASP A 678 14.41 -48.29 14.16
N PRO A 679 15.35 -48.95 13.45
CA PRO A 679 15.57 -48.70 12.03
C PRO A 679 14.42 -49.21 11.14
N ASP A 680 13.47 -49.98 11.67
CA ASP A 680 12.31 -50.54 10.97
C ASP A 680 10.98 -49.91 11.42
N SER A 681 11.04 -48.77 12.15
CA SER A 681 9.84 -48.07 12.64
C SER A 681 8.93 -47.65 11.48
N LYS A 682 7.66 -48.01 11.56
CA LYS A 682 6.65 -47.77 10.51
C LYS A 682 5.82 -46.53 10.80
N ASP A 683 5.57 -45.73 9.76
CA ASP A 683 4.56 -44.68 9.76
C ASP A 683 3.14 -45.26 9.58
N GLU A 684 2.10 -44.41 9.59
CA GLU A 684 0.70 -44.82 9.47
C GLU A 684 0.34 -45.51 8.14
N ARG A 685 1.18 -45.35 7.10
CA ARG A 685 1.04 -46.06 5.82
C ARG A 685 1.93 -47.30 5.74
N GLY A 686 2.56 -47.70 6.84
CA GLY A 686 3.50 -48.81 6.88
C GLY A 686 4.86 -48.49 6.27
N GLY A 687 5.15 -47.21 5.99
CA GLY A 687 6.42 -46.78 5.42
C GLY A 687 7.55 -46.80 6.44
N THR A 688 8.62 -47.53 6.12
CA THR A 688 9.86 -47.59 6.91
C THR A 688 10.89 -46.57 6.42
N PRO A 689 11.92 -46.21 7.21
CA PRO A 689 13.03 -45.39 6.73
C PRO A 689 13.66 -45.93 5.44
N LEU A 690 13.77 -47.26 5.32
CA LEU A 690 14.26 -47.90 4.10
C LEU A 690 13.34 -47.62 2.90
N LEU A 691 12.02 -47.76 3.06
CA LEU A 691 11.07 -47.48 1.98
C LEU A 691 11.16 -46.01 1.52
N TRP A 692 11.27 -45.06 2.46
CA TRP A 692 11.43 -43.64 2.14
C TRP A 692 12.75 -43.33 1.41
N ALA A 693 13.86 -43.94 1.84
CA ALA A 693 15.13 -43.82 1.12
C ALA A 693 15.06 -44.39 -0.30
N VAL A 694 14.36 -45.52 -0.49
CA VAL A 694 14.18 -46.15 -1.80
C VAL A 694 13.28 -45.32 -2.73
N LYS A 695 12.14 -44.82 -2.22
CA LYS A 695 11.23 -43.95 -3.00
C LYS A 695 11.90 -42.68 -3.50
N ASN A 696 12.90 -42.16 -2.77
CA ASN A 696 13.66 -40.96 -3.14
C ASN A 696 15.04 -41.27 -3.77
N GLY A 697 15.39 -42.54 -3.99
CA GLY A 697 16.60 -42.93 -4.74
C GLY A 697 17.92 -42.79 -3.97
N HIS A 698 17.90 -42.75 -2.63
CA HIS A 698 19.10 -42.54 -1.80
C HIS A 698 19.89 -43.83 -1.52
N ALA A 699 20.64 -44.30 -2.53
CA ALA A 699 21.34 -45.59 -2.49
C ALA A 699 22.34 -45.76 -1.33
N GLU A 700 23.04 -44.70 -0.90
CA GLU A 700 23.99 -44.80 0.23
C GLU A 700 23.26 -45.02 1.56
N VAL A 701 22.11 -44.35 1.78
CA VAL A 701 21.26 -44.56 2.95
C VAL A 701 20.67 -45.98 2.94
N VAL A 702 20.21 -46.45 1.77
CA VAL A 702 19.72 -47.83 1.58
C VAL A 702 20.81 -48.84 1.96
N SER A 703 22.04 -48.64 1.47
CA SER A 703 23.18 -49.50 1.82
C SER A 703 23.40 -49.53 3.32
N LEU A 704 23.43 -48.37 3.98
CA LEU A 704 23.62 -48.28 5.43
C LEU A 704 22.53 -49.00 6.22
N LEU A 705 21.25 -48.79 5.86
CA LEU A 705 20.12 -49.44 6.54
C LEU A 705 20.14 -50.96 6.37
N LEU A 706 20.46 -51.47 5.18
CA LEU A 706 20.53 -52.91 4.92
C LEU A 706 21.69 -53.59 5.67
N HIS A 707 22.83 -52.92 5.85
CA HIS A 707 23.98 -53.47 6.58
C HIS A 707 23.71 -53.68 8.08
N ILE A 708 22.70 -53.03 8.66
CA ILE A 708 22.34 -53.17 10.08
C ILE A 708 21.65 -54.51 10.36
N GLY A 709 21.06 -55.14 9.33
CA GLY A 709 20.47 -56.47 9.40
C GLY A 709 19.17 -56.59 10.21
N LYS A 710 18.72 -55.51 10.87
CA LYS A 710 17.47 -55.42 11.63
C LYS A 710 16.28 -54.87 10.84
N VAL A 711 16.50 -54.42 9.61
CA VAL A 711 15.48 -53.82 8.73
C VAL A 711 14.87 -54.91 7.86
N ASP A 712 13.55 -54.88 7.67
CA ASP A 712 12.87 -55.75 6.72
C ASP A 712 12.92 -55.13 5.30
N PRO A 713 13.63 -55.76 4.33
CA PRO A 713 13.76 -55.21 2.99
C PRO A 713 12.53 -55.44 2.09
N ASP A 714 11.51 -56.20 2.54
CA ASP A 714 10.33 -56.56 1.75
C ASP A 714 9.00 -56.03 2.34
N VAL A 715 9.07 -54.94 3.11
CA VAL A 715 7.89 -54.30 3.71
C VAL A 715 6.92 -53.80 2.63
N LYS A 716 5.63 -54.06 2.81
CA LYS A 716 4.56 -53.57 1.93
C LYS A 716 3.91 -52.32 2.50
N GLU A 717 3.77 -51.28 1.68
CA GLU A 717 2.98 -50.09 2.00
C GLU A 717 1.49 -50.45 2.14
N THR A 718 0.82 -50.00 3.19
CA THR A 718 -0.57 -50.38 3.54
C THR A 718 -1.63 -49.43 2.97
N ASP A 719 -1.26 -48.55 2.03
CA ASP A 719 -2.16 -47.53 1.46
C ASP A 719 -3.16 -48.18 0.46
N GLU A 720 -4.19 -48.85 0.99
CA GLU A 720 -5.21 -49.60 0.23
C GLU A 720 -6.15 -48.71 -0.61
N GLY A 721 -6.08 -47.38 -0.45
CA GLY A 721 -7.00 -46.40 -1.05
C GLY A 721 -6.59 -45.82 -2.41
N LYS A 722 -5.39 -46.12 -2.92
CA LYS A 722 -4.92 -45.67 -4.24
C LYS A 722 -4.63 -46.86 -5.14
N GLU A 723 -4.90 -46.72 -6.45
CA GLU A 723 -4.58 -47.76 -7.45
C GLU A 723 -3.08 -48.10 -7.51
N GLU A 724 -2.21 -47.26 -6.94
CA GLU A 724 -0.75 -47.47 -6.81
C GLU A 724 -0.30 -48.03 -5.44
N GLY A 725 -1.22 -48.39 -4.54
CA GLY A 725 -0.91 -48.93 -3.21
C GLY A 725 -0.28 -50.32 -3.21
N GLY A 726 0.42 -50.67 -2.13
CA GLY A 726 0.97 -52.02 -1.90
C GLY A 726 2.38 -52.28 -2.45
N GLY A 727 3.15 -51.24 -2.79
CA GLY A 727 4.51 -51.39 -3.31
C GLY A 727 5.52 -51.81 -2.24
N THR A 728 6.37 -52.79 -2.55
CA THR A 728 7.58 -53.14 -1.79
C THR A 728 8.74 -52.22 -2.19
N PRO A 729 9.83 -52.11 -1.40
CA PRO A 729 11.02 -51.36 -1.79
C PRO A 729 11.52 -51.73 -3.20
N LEU A 730 11.52 -53.01 -3.56
CA LEU A 730 11.94 -53.43 -4.91
C LEU A 730 11.01 -52.90 -6.02
N LEU A 731 9.70 -52.87 -5.79
CA LEU A 731 8.72 -52.34 -6.75
C LEU A 731 8.97 -50.83 -7.00
N TRP A 732 9.21 -50.06 -5.94
CA TRP A 732 9.53 -48.63 -6.05
C TRP A 732 10.91 -48.38 -6.69
N ALA A 733 11.92 -49.16 -6.31
CA ALA A 733 13.25 -49.09 -6.92
C ALA A 733 13.20 -49.38 -8.44
N ALA A 734 12.35 -50.34 -8.83
CA ALA A 734 12.14 -50.71 -10.22
C ALA A 734 11.33 -49.67 -11.02
N LYS A 735 10.30 -49.05 -10.40
CA LYS A 735 9.56 -47.91 -10.98
C LYS A 735 10.48 -46.70 -11.21
N ASN A 736 11.35 -46.39 -10.24
CA ASN A 736 12.27 -45.25 -10.29
C ASN A 736 13.56 -45.50 -11.09
N GLY A 737 13.79 -46.72 -11.59
CA GLY A 737 14.99 -47.06 -12.38
C GLY A 737 16.30 -47.07 -11.60
N SER A 738 16.23 -47.20 -10.28
CA SER A 738 17.40 -47.10 -9.41
C SER A 738 18.22 -48.39 -9.40
N GLU A 739 19.02 -48.61 -10.45
CA GLU A 739 19.85 -49.81 -10.64
C GLU A 739 20.68 -50.19 -9.41
N ALA A 740 21.35 -49.22 -8.79
CA ALA A 740 22.17 -49.44 -7.59
C ALA A 740 21.33 -49.96 -6.41
N ILE A 741 20.11 -49.45 -6.23
CA ILE A 741 19.19 -49.86 -5.16
C ILE A 741 18.63 -51.25 -5.45
N VAL A 742 18.28 -51.54 -6.71
CA VAL A 742 17.83 -52.86 -7.13
C VAL A 742 18.92 -53.91 -6.87
N LYS A 743 20.19 -53.62 -7.20
CA LYS A 743 21.33 -54.49 -6.87
C LYS A 743 21.49 -54.71 -5.36
N LEU A 744 21.38 -53.65 -4.56
CA LEU A 744 21.48 -53.73 -3.10
C LEU A 744 20.35 -54.57 -2.48
N LEU A 745 19.11 -54.40 -2.93
CA LEU A 745 17.95 -55.14 -2.43
C LEU A 745 18.01 -56.62 -2.85
N LEU A 746 18.31 -56.91 -4.11
CA LEU A 746 18.44 -58.28 -4.62
C LEU A 746 19.64 -59.04 -4.05
N GLY A 747 20.64 -58.33 -3.52
CA GLY A 747 21.73 -58.92 -2.75
C GLY A 747 21.32 -59.49 -1.39
N THR A 748 20.08 -59.23 -0.95
CA THR A 748 19.53 -59.77 0.30
C THR A 748 18.60 -60.96 0.02
N GLU A 749 18.80 -62.09 0.72
CA GLU A 749 18.03 -63.33 0.48
C GLU A 749 16.52 -63.21 0.79
N LYS A 750 16.10 -62.15 1.48
CA LYS A 750 14.73 -61.95 1.96
C LYS A 750 13.79 -61.24 0.97
N VAL A 751 14.32 -60.65 -0.11
CA VAL A 751 13.50 -59.88 -1.07
C VAL A 751 12.86 -60.79 -2.11
N ASP A 752 11.54 -60.67 -2.30
CA ASP A 752 10.82 -61.39 -3.35
C ASP A 752 10.89 -60.64 -4.70
N PRO A 753 11.63 -61.15 -5.71
CA PRO A 753 11.71 -60.51 -7.03
C PRO A 753 10.40 -60.59 -7.83
N SER A 754 9.44 -61.40 -7.37
CA SER A 754 8.13 -61.61 -8.00
C SER A 754 6.98 -60.91 -7.28
N ALA A 755 7.29 -60.02 -6.32
CA ALA A 755 6.31 -59.23 -5.58
C ALA A 755 5.34 -58.49 -6.51
N ARG A 756 4.09 -58.29 -6.09
CA ARG A 756 3.05 -57.67 -6.91
C ARG A 756 2.41 -56.48 -6.20
N THR A 757 2.15 -55.41 -6.95
CA THR A 757 1.35 -54.26 -6.49
C THR A 757 -0.13 -54.66 -6.28
N ALA A 758 -0.93 -53.75 -5.73
CA ALA A 758 -2.39 -53.91 -5.70
C ALA A 758 -3.01 -54.10 -7.10
N THR A 759 -2.40 -53.57 -8.17
CA THR A 759 -2.81 -53.78 -9.58
C THR A 759 -2.27 -55.07 -10.20
N GLY A 760 -1.51 -55.88 -9.44
CA GLY A 760 -0.94 -57.14 -9.90
C GLY A 760 0.35 -56.99 -10.73
N ARG A 761 0.94 -55.79 -10.79
CA ARG A 761 2.17 -55.49 -11.53
C ARG A 761 3.42 -55.96 -10.77
N THR A 762 4.36 -56.57 -11.48
CA THR A 762 5.66 -57.04 -10.97
C THR A 762 6.73 -55.93 -11.06
N PRO A 763 7.90 -56.07 -10.41
CA PRO A 763 9.00 -55.10 -10.56
C PRO A 763 9.44 -54.97 -12.02
N LEU A 764 9.43 -56.09 -12.76
CA LEU A 764 9.74 -56.11 -14.19
C LEU A 764 8.70 -55.31 -15.00
N ALA A 765 7.41 -55.46 -14.69
CA ALA A 765 6.35 -54.70 -15.35
C ALA A 765 6.47 -53.19 -15.10
N LEU A 766 6.80 -52.77 -13.87
CA LEU A 766 7.03 -51.36 -13.53
C LEU A 766 8.30 -50.80 -14.19
N ALA A 767 9.39 -51.57 -14.22
CA ALA A 767 10.62 -51.17 -14.91
C ALA A 767 10.39 -51.03 -16.42
N ALA A 768 9.61 -51.94 -17.02
CA ALA A 768 9.24 -51.91 -18.43
C ALA A 768 8.31 -50.73 -18.78
N GLU A 769 7.36 -50.40 -17.89
CA GLU A 769 6.46 -49.25 -18.04
C GLU A 769 7.16 -47.89 -17.91
N ASN A 770 8.26 -47.80 -17.14
CA ASN A 770 8.96 -46.54 -16.90
C ASN A 770 10.28 -46.41 -17.70
N GLY A 771 10.58 -47.37 -18.58
CA GLY A 771 11.74 -47.28 -19.47
C GLY A 771 13.09 -47.61 -18.82
N ASN A 772 13.07 -48.35 -17.71
CA ASN A 772 14.27 -48.61 -16.91
C ASN A 772 15.06 -49.82 -17.43
N GLU A 773 15.72 -49.64 -18.58
CA GLU A 773 16.43 -50.69 -19.32
C GLU A 773 17.39 -51.53 -18.47
N ALA A 774 18.29 -50.88 -17.73
CA ALA A 774 19.27 -51.54 -16.87
C ALA A 774 18.61 -52.39 -15.77
N VAL A 775 17.47 -51.92 -15.24
CA VAL A 775 16.71 -52.67 -14.24
C VAL A 775 15.98 -53.86 -14.89
N VAL A 776 15.44 -53.69 -16.10
CA VAL A 776 14.84 -54.80 -16.87
C VAL A 776 15.87 -55.89 -17.12
N GLU A 777 17.07 -55.54 -17.59
CA GLU A 777 18.15 -56.51 -17.84
C GLU A 777 18.56 -57.26 -16.56
N LEU A 778 18.69 -56.54 -15.44
CA LEU A 778 19.00 -57.16 -14.14
C LEU A 778 17.90 -58.12 -13.68
N LEU A 779 16.63 -57.75 -13.82
CA LEU A 779 15.50 -58.57 -13.39
C LEU A 779 15.30 -59.81 -14.29
N LEU A 780 15.54 -59.69 -15.60
CA LEU A 780 15.44 -60.82 -16.55
C LEU A 780 16.51 -61.91 -16.31
N ASN A 781 17.66 -61.53 -15.75
CA ASN A 781 18.71 -62.48 -15.36
C ASN A 781 18.35 -63.32 -14.10
N ILE A 782 17.24 -63.02 -13.43
CA ILE A 782 16.79 -63.75 -12.23
C ILE A 782 15.80 -64.85 -12.64
N ALA A 783 16.18 -66.11 -12.42
CA ALA A 783 15.39 -67.27 -12.85
C ALA A 783 13.95 -67.34 -12.30
N LYS A 784 13.66 -66.65 -11.17
CA LYS A 784 12.32 -66.61 -10.55
C LYS A 784 11.38 -65.56 -11.18
N VAL A 785 11.87 -64.66 -12.03
CA VAL A 785 11.07 -63.59 -12.64
C VAL A 785 10.42 -64.10 -13.93
N ASP A 786 9.10 -63.96 -14.02
CA ASP A 786 8.33 -64.31 -15.22
C ASP A 786 8.19 -63.09 -16.16
N PRO A 787 8.81 -63.12 -17.35
CA PRO A 787 8.77 -62.01 -18.29
C PRO A 787 7.41 -61.81 -18.97
N ASP A 788 6.50 -62.79 -18.90
CA ASP A 788 5.13 -62.69 -19.47
C ASP A 788 4.05 -62.49 -18.38
N SER A 789 4.47 -62.06 -17.18
CA SER A 789 3.56 -61.89 -16.04
C SER A 789 2.45 -60.85 -16.29
N ARG A 790 1.19 -61.26 -16.09
CA ARG A 790 0.02 -60.41 -16.38
C ARG A 790 -0.47 -59.59 -15.19
N ASP A 791 -0.76 -58.31 -15.39
CA ASP A 791 -1.43 -57.47 -14.38
C ASP A 791 -2.95 -57.76 -14.29
N LYS A 792 -3.68 -57.05 -13.42
CA LYS A 792 -5.14 -57.18 -13.29
C LYS A 792 -5.93 -56.86 -14.56
N TYR A 793 -5.33 -56.16 -15.52
CA TYR A 793 -5.90 -55.83 -16.82
C TYR A 793 -5.44 -56.79 -17.92
N GLU A 794 -4.74 -57.87 -17.55
CA GLU A 794 -4.11 -58.84 -18.44
C GLU A 794 -3.00 -58.27 -19.33
N ARG A 795 -2.44 -57.10 -18.95
CA ARG A 795 -1.30 -56.50 -19.65
C ARG A 795 0.01 -57.15 -19.22
N THR A 796 0.91 -57.40 -20.16
CA THR A 796 2.26 -57.95 -19.96
C THR A 796 3.31 -56.82 -19.89
N PRO A 797 4.51 -57.05 -19.34
CA PRO A 797 5.60 -56.07 -19.38
C PRO A 797 5.90 -55.60 -20.81
N LEU A 798 5.77 -56.50 -21.80
CA LEU A 798 5.91 -56.18 -23.22
C LEU A 798 4.84 -55.19 -23.69
N SER A 799 3.57 -55.40 -23.33
CA SER A 799 2.51 -54.44 -23.69
C SER A 799 2.72 -53.06 -23.07
N LEU A 800 3.23 -52.99 -21.84
CA LEU A 800 3.52 -51.72 -21.15
C LEU A 800 4.74 -51.00 -21.75
N ALA A 801 5.80 -51.74 -22.11
CA ALA A 801 6.95 -51.20 -22.82
C ALA A 801 6.58 -50.74 -24.24
N ALA A 802 5.70 -51.48 -24.91
CA ALA A 802 5.19 -51.15 -26.23
C ALA A 802 4.24 -49.94 -26.20
N GLU A 803 3.43 -49.78 -25.15
CA GLU A 803 2.56 -48.63 -24.91
C GLU A 803 3.34 -47.33 -24.71
N ASN A 804 4.48 -47.39 -24.00
CA ASN A 804 5.31 -46.21 -23.69
C ASN A 804 6.51 -46.02 -24.64
N GLY A 805 6.74 -46.96 -25.55
CA GLY A 805 7.69 -46.78 -26.66
C GLY A 805 9.14 -47.16 -26.38
N TYR A 806 9.39 -48.02 -25.40
CA TYR A 806 10.74 -48.42 -25.01
C TYR A 806 11.27 -49.56 -25.89
N GLU A 807 11.79 -49.21 -27.06
CA GLU A 807 12.26 -50.15 -28.09
C GLU A 807 13.31 -51.17 -27.59
N THR A 808 14.28 -50.68 -26.85
CA THR A 808 15.35 -51.47 -26.21
C THR A 808 14.78 -52.52 -25.25
N ILE A 809 13.81 -52.15 -24.42
CA ILE A 809 13.11 -53.04 -23.50
C ILE A 809 12.28 -54.07 -24.28
N VAL A 810 11.59 -53.64 -25.35
CA VAL A 810 10.85 -54.55 -26.24
C VAL A 810 11.78 -55.59 -26.84
N LYS A 811 12.96 -55.20 -27.34
CA LYS A 811 13.97 -56.14 -27.86
C LYS A 811 14.45 -57.11 -26.77
N LEU A 812 14.84 -56.58 -25.61
CA LEU A 812 15.30 -57.38 -24.46
C LEU A 812 14.25 -58.41 -24.01
N LEU A 813 12.97 -58.04 -24.00
CA LEU A 813 11.88 -58.94 -23.64
C LEU A 813 11.64 -60.01 -24.71
N LEU A 814 11.68 -59.65 -26.00
CA LEU A 814 11.51 -60.59 -27.12
C LEU A 814 12.66 -61.60 -27.22
N ASP A 815 13.89 -61.20 -26.90
CA ASP A 815 15.08 -62.06 -26.93
C ASP A 815 15.04 -63.20 -25.89
N THR A 816 14.13 -63.15 -24.91
CA THR A 816 14.00 -64.19 -23.88
C THR A 816 13.31 -65.49 -24.36
N GLU A 817 12.72 -65.50 -25.55
CA GLU A 817 11.90 -66.58 -26.15
C GLU A 817 10.71 -67.07 -25.30
N LYS A 818 10.49 -66.49 -24.12
CA LYS A 818 9.45 -66.87 -23.14
C LYS A 818 8.24 -65.94 -23.14
N VAL A 819 8.33 -64.81 -23.85
CA VAL A 819 7.30 -63.75 -23.88
C VAL A 819 6.36 -63.98 -25.07
N ASN A 820 5.05 -63.81 -24.87
CA ASN A 820 4.08 -63.86 -25.96
C ASN A 820 3.88 -62.46 -26.58
N PRO A 821 4.35 -62.21 -27.82
CA PRO A 821 4.27 -60.89 -28.45
C PRO A 821 2.85 -60.47 -28.87
N TRP A 822 1.88 -61.40 -28.82
CA TRP A 822 0.48 -61.15 -29.19
C TRP A 822 -0.47 -61.33 -28.01
N ALA A 823 0.04 -61.24 -26.78
CA ALA A 823 -0.77 -61.33 -25.57
C ALA A 823 -1.79 -60.18 -25.52
N LYS A 824 -3.07 -60.51 -25.56
CA LYS A 824 -4.16 -59.53 -25.51
C LYS A 824 -4.53 -59.18 -24.07
N ASP A 825 -4.74 -57.89 -23.84
CA ASP A 825 -5.32 -57.37 -22.61
C ASP A 825 -6.84 -57.63 -22.53
N LYS A 826 -7.48 -57.22 -21.42
CA LYS A 826 -8.93 -57.37 -21.22
C LYS A 826 -9.80 -56.67 -22.27
N GLN A 827 -9.26 -55.69 -22.97
CA GLN A 827 -9.92 -54.96 -24.05
C GLN A 827 -9.60 -55.55 -25.44
N GLY A 828 -8.86 -56.66 -25.49
CA GLY A 828 -8.52 -57.36 -26.71
C GLY A 828 -7.32 -56.78 -27.47
N ARG A 829 -6.57 -55.86 -26.85
CA ARG A 829 -5.43 -55.15 -27.47
C ARG A 829 -4.14 -55.89 -27.19
N ASP A 830 -3.34 -56.10 -28.22
CA ASP A 830 -2.00 -56.69 -28.09
C ASP A 830 -0.91 -55.59 -28.02
N PRO A 831 0.36 -55.93 -27.74
CA PRO A 831 1.46 -54.95 -27.70
C PRO A 831 1.64 -54.16 -29.00
N LEU A 832 1.30 -54.75 -30.16
CA LEU A 832 1.36 -54.06 -31.45
C LEU A 832 0.29 -52.96 -31.53
N VAL A 833 -0.96 -53.25 -31.12
CA VAL A 833 -2.04 -52.26 -31.05
C VAL A 833 -1.65 -51.10 -30.14
N TRP A 834 -1.03 -51.37 -28.99
CA TRP A 834 -0.53 -50.32 -28.09
C TRP A 834 0.59 -49.47 -28.70
N ALA A 835 1.56 -50.10 -29.37
CA ALA A 835 2.61 -49.39 -30.08
C ALA A 835 2.09 -48.57 -31.27
N VAL A 836 1.03 -49.04 -31.95
CA VAL A 836 0.36 -48.32 -33.04
C VAL A 836 -0.41 -47.12 -32.51
N TRP A 837 -1.17 -47.27 -31.42
CA TRP A 837 -1.92 -46.17 -30.81
C TRP A 837 -1.01 -45.05 -30.29
N ASN A 838 0.12 -45.40 -29.66
CA ASN A 838 1.09 -44.43 -29.12
C ASN A 838 2.22 -44.06 -30.11
N ARG A 839 2.14 -44.59 -31.34
CA ARG A 839 3.00 -44.25 -32.49
C ARG A 839 4.48 -44.46 -32.25
N HIS A 840 4.82 -45.68 -31.85
CA HIS A 840 6.19 -46.10 -31.63
C HIS A 840 6.71 -46.86 -32.85
N GLU A 841 7.03 -46.14 -33.93
CA GLU A 841 7.40 -46.69 -35.25
C GLU A 841 8.46 -47.80 -35.19
N ALA A 842 9.48 -47.65 -34.35
CA ALA A 842 10.51 -48.67 -34.20
C ALA A 842 9.95 -49.99 -33.64
N ILE A 843 9.04 -49.93 -32.66
CA ILE A 843 8.35 -51.09 -32.09
C ILE A 843 7.30 -51.64 -33.05
N ILE A 844 6.58 -50.77 -33.77
CA ILE A 844 5.64 -51.17 -34.83
C ILE A 844 6.39 -51.95 -35.92
N ASN A 845 7.59 -51.51 -36.31
CA ASN A 845 8.40 -52.24 -37.28
C ASN A 845 8.91 -53.57 -36.69
N LEU A 846 9.37 -53.60 -35.43
CA LEU A 846 9.85 -54.82 -34.77
C LEU A 846 8.75 -55.87 -34.59
N LEU A 847 7.58 -55.49 -34.08
CA LEU A 847 6.44 -56.38 -33.88
C LEU A 847 5.66 -56.64 -35.19
N GLY A 848 5.62 -55.66 -36.10
CA GLY A 848 4.98 -55.74 -37.41
C GLY A 848 5.72 -56.64 -38.39
N THR A 849 7.06 -56.68 -38.35
CA THR A 849 7.82 -57.70 -39.10
C THR A 849 7.55 -59.12 -38.61
N MET A 850 7.21 -59.31 -37.33
CA MET A 850 6.69 -60.58 -36.80
C MET A 850 5.21 -60.83 -37.17
N SER A 851 4.39 -59.78 -37.33
CA SER A 851 2.99 -59.84 -37.79
C SER A 851 2.81 -60.15 -39.28
N GLY A 852 3.82 -59.86 -40.11
CA GLY A 852 3.81 -60.10 -41.56
C GLY A 852 3.60 -61.57 -41.99
N ILE A 853 3.59 -62.51 -41.03
CA ILE A 853 3.30 -63.93 -41.24
C ILE A 853 1.82 -64.29 -40.92
N HIS A 854 1.04 -63.39 -40.30
CA HIS A 854 -0.33 -63.69 -39.83
C HIS A 854 -1.46 -62.85 -40.49
N GLU A 855 -1.21 -61.67 -41.05
CA GLU A 855 -2.27 -60.76 -41.54
C GLU A 855 -2.54 -60.84 -43.06
N ARG A 856 -3.05 -61.98 -43.54
CA ARG A 856 -3.72 -62.11 -44.86
C ARG A 856 -5.24 -62.21 -44.77
N GLN A 857 -5.83 -61.99 -43.61
CA GLN A 857 -7.27 -61.96 -43.43
C GLN A 857 -7.64 -60.77 -42.55
N VAL A 858 -8.74 -60.11 -42.94
CA VAL A 858 -9.38 -58.94 -42.30
C VAL A 858 -8.87 -57.57 -42.78
N LEU A 859 -9.17 -57.32 -44.05
CA LEU A 859 -9.83 -56.12 -44.59
C LEU A 859 -10.02 -54.88 -43.68
N GLN A 860 -9.47 -53.78 -44.21
CA GLN A 860 -9.86 -52.36 -44.16
C GLN A 860 -8.98 -51.41 -43.32
N PRO A 861 -8.73 -50.18 -43.83
CA PRO A 861 -7.58 -49.38 -43.45
C PRO A 861 -7.95 -48.33 -42.40
N GLU A 862 -7.31 -48.37 -41.24
CA GLU A 862 -7.26 -47.24 -40.32
C GLU A 862 -5.90 -46.56 -40.46
N ALA A 863 -5.88 -45.55 -41.32
CA ALA A 863 -4.79 -44.59 -41.38
C ALA A 863 -4.86 -43.69 -40.14
N ARG A 864 -3.73 -43.47 -39.44
CA ARG A 864 -3.40 -42.16 -38.84
C ARG A 864 -1.93 -42.09 -38.41
N GLN A 865 -1.18 -41.39 -39.26
CA GLN A 865 0.25 -41.08 -39.21
C GLN A 865 0.68 -40.18 -38.05
N ASP A 866 1.85 -40.52 -37.50
CA ASP A 866 2.75 -39.87 -36.54
C ASP A 866 2.90 -38.35 -36.61
N ASN A 867 3.05 -37.68 -35.46
CA ASN A 867 3.25 -36.22 -35.36
C ASN A 867 3.80 -35.79 -33.97
N ARG A 868 5.11 -35.98 -33.73
CA ARG A 868 5.84 -35.55 -32.51
C ARG A 868 6.36 -34.09 -32.53
N PHE A 869 5.94 -33.25 -33.47
CA PHE A 869 6.44 -31.87 -33.63
C PHE A 869 5.50 -30.77 -33.06
N LEU A 870 4.24 -31.12 -32.78
CA LEU A 870 3.20 -30.17 -32.38
C LEU A 870 3.00 -30.20 -30.87
N ASP A 871 3.11 -29.03 -30.22
CA ASP A 871 2.67 -28.84 -28.83
C ASP A 871 1.13 -28.74 -28.83
N ILE A 872 0.46 -29.86 -28.61
CA ILE A 872 -1.01 -29.94 -28.60
C ILE A 872 -1.52 -29.53 -27.23
N HIS A 873 -2.41 -28.55 -27.21
CA HIS A 873 -3.06 -28.05 -26.01
C HIS A 873 -4.56 -28.35 -26.03
N GLY A 874 -5.10 -28.79 -24.89
CA GLY A 874 -6.52 -29.06 -24.74
C GLY A 874 -7.37 -27.80 -24.44
N GLU A 875 -8.67 -28.00 -24.31
CA GLU A 875 -9.66 -26.92 -24.07
C GLU A 875 -9.37 -26.13 -22.78
N ASP A 876 -9.05 -26.81 -21.67
CA ASP A 876 -8.73 -26.19 -20.38
C ASP A 876 -7.54 -25.21 -20.45
N TYR A 877 -6.55 -25.51 -21.30
CA TYR A 877 -5.41 -24.61 -21.53
C TYR A 877 -5.90 -23.31 -22.16
N PHE A 878 -6.68 -23.41 -23.23
CA PHE A 878 -7.17 -22.24 -23.96
C PHE A 878 -8.19 -21.44 -23.15
N ASP A 879 -9.06 -22.08 -22.36
CA ASP A 879 -9.92 -21.42 -21.38
C ASP A 879 -9.09 -20.59 -20.39
N SER A 880 -8.10 -21.20 -19.73
CA SER A 880 -7.22 -20.51 -18.77
C SER A 880 -6.45 -19.34 -19.39
N ARG A 881 -5.97 -19.50 -20.63
CA ARG A 881 -5.27 -18.42 -21.36
C ARG A 881 -6.22 -17.28 -21.76
N CYS A 882 -7.45 -17.59 -22.17
CA CYS A 882 -8.48 -16.58 -22.46
C CYS A 882 -8.87 -15.80 -21.20
N GLN A 883 -9.06 -16.49 -20.07
CA GLN A 883 -9.30 -15.86 -18.77
C GLN A 883 -8.16 -14.93 -18.35
N ARG A 884 -6.90 -15.35 -18.58
CA ARG A 884 -5.72 -14.52 -18.30
C ARG A 884 -5.69 -13.27 -19.17
N LEU A 885 -5.94 -13.39 -20.47
CA LEU A 885 -6.01 -12.25 -21.39
C LEU A 885 -7.13 -11.27 -20.98
N TYR A 886 -8.34 -11.77 -20.71
CA TYR A 886 -9.45 -10.96 -20.21
C TYR A 886 -9.09 -10.18 -18.93
N SER A 887 -8.46 -10.87 -17.97
CA SER A 887 -8.03 -10.27 -16.70
C SER A 887 -6.96 -9.19 -16.90
N HIS A 888 -5.98 -9.44 -17.77
CA HIS A 888 -4.92 -8.48 -18.09
C HIS A 888 -5.47 -7.22 -18.76
N VAL A 889 -6.40 -7.35 -19.71
CA VAL A 889 -7.04 -6.20 -20.36
C VAL A 889 -7.89 -5.41 -19.37
N ARG A 890 -8.71 -6.09 -18.55
CA ARG A 890 -9.53 -5.42 -17.52
C ARG A 890 -8.67 -4.63 -16.52
N GLN A 891 -7.58 -5.22 -16.03
CA GLN A 891 -6.66 -4.53 -15.12
C GLN A 891 -5.96 -3.34 -15.78
N TRP A 892 -5.59 -3.47 -17.05
CA TRP A 892 -4.98 -2.38 -17.80
C TRP A 892 -5.96 -1.24 -18.03
N VAL A 893 -7.19 -1.51 -18.47
CA VAL A 893 -8.26 -0.50 -18.67
C VAL A 893 -8.61 0.21 -17.36
N LEU A 894 -8.70 -0.53 -16.25
CA LEU A 894 -8.93 0.05 -14.93
C LEU A 894 -7.83 1.07 -14.57
N ARG A 895 -6.56 0.74 -14.80
CA ARG A 895 -5.41 1.62 -14.53
C ARG A 895 -5.40 2.82 -15.49
N PHE A 896 -5.63 2.59 -16.78
CA PHE A 896 -5.71 3.63 -17.80
C PHE A 896 -6.78 4.66 -17.45
N SER A 897 -8.00 4.21 -17.12
CA SER A 897 -9.09 5.09 -16.68
C SER A 897 -8.72 5.80 -15.38
N LYS A 898 -8.19 5.09 -14.37
CA LYS A 898 -7.88 5.66 -13.05
C LYS A 898 -6.84 6.78 -13.13
N PHE A 899 -5.82 6.62 -13.97
CA PHE A 899 -4.80 7.66 -14.17
C PHE A 899 -5.34 8.92 -14.87
N ALA A 900 -6.53 8.84 -15.48
CA ALA A 900 -7.21 9.94 -16.14
C ALA A 900 -8.54 10.33 -15.44
N ASP A 901 -8.78 9.90 -14.19
CA ASP A 901 -10.05 10.13 -13.47
C ASP A 901 -10.37 11.61 -13.16
N MET A 902 -9.39 12.51 -13.27
CA MET A 902 -9.57 13.96 -13.14
C MET A 902 -9.93 14.66 -14.47
N ARG A 903 -10.05 13.92 -15.57
CA ARG A 903 -10.36 14.45 -16.92
C ARG A 903 -11.66 13.86 -17.45
N ALA A 904 -12.45 14.71 -18.12
CA ALA A 904 -13.62 14.28 -18.88
C ALA A 904 -13.16 13.52 -20.14
N ALA A 905 -13.86 12.45 -20.50
CA ALA A 905 -13.70 11.81 -21.80
C ALA A 905 -14.32 12.71 -22.87
N ARG A 906 -13.70 12.76 -24.06
CA ARG A 906 -14.29 13.42 -25.22
C ARG A 906 -15.50 12.63 -25.68
N LEU A 907 -16.59 13.36 -25.94
CA LEU A 907 -17.83 12.79 -26.48
C LEU A 907 -17.70 12.56 -27.98
N THR A 908 -18.58 11.74 -28.56
CA THR A 908 -18.62 11.48 -30.01
C THR A 908 -18.64 12.76 -30.84
N SER A 909 -19.39 13.78 -30.40
CA SER A 909 -19.45 15.11 -31.01
C SER A 909 -18.14 15.91 -31.02
N GLU A 910 -17.18 15.58 -30.15
CA GLU A 910 -15.87 16.25 -30.03
C GLU A 910 -14.74 15.52 -30.76
N ILE A 911 -15.00 14.29 -31.23
CA ILE A 911 -14.04 13.44 -31.94
C ILE A 911 -14.18 13.71 -33.45
N GLN A 912 -13.06 14.01 -34.12
CA GLN A 912 -13.05 14.28 -35.57
C GLN A 912 -12.83 13.03 -36.44
N ASP A 913 -12.45 11.90 -35.84
CA ASP A 913 -12.15 10.67 -36.56
C ASP A 913 -13.38 9.76 -36.61
N GLU A 914 -14.04 9.71 -37.78
CA GLU A 914 -15.25 8.91 -38.02
C GLU A 914 -15.05 7.43 -37.64
N ARG A 915 -13.84 6.87 -37.79
CA ARG A 915 -13.57 5.46 -37.46
C ARG A 915 -13.62 5.17 -35.97
N ILE A 916 -13.31 6.17 -35.15
CA ILE A 916 -13.33 6.04 -33.68
C ILE A 916 -14.77 6.17 -33.19
N ILE A 917 -15.58 6.99 -33.87
CA ILE A 917 -17.02 7.11 -33.62
C ILE A 917 -17.71 5.79 -33.97
N ASP A 918 -17.47 5.24 -35.17
CA ASP A 918 -18.02 3.93 -35.57
C ASP A 918 -17.64 2.82 -34.57
N LEU A 919 -16.41 2.85 -34.03
CA LEU A 919 -15.93 1.88 -33.04
C LEU A 919 -16.57 2.05 -31.66
N LEU A 920 -16.96 3.28 -31.31
CA LEU A 920 -17.69 3.60 -30.07
C LEU A 920 -19.16 3.16 -30.18
N ASP A 921 -19.79 3.44 -31.32
CA ASP A 921 -21.17 3.07 -31.59
C ASP A 921 -21.32 1.55 -31.71
N ASP A 922 -20.39 0.87 -32.41
CA ASP A 922 -20.36 -0.60 -32.51
C ASP A 922 -20.14 -1.32 -31.17
N ALA A 923 -19.66 -0.62 -30.12
CA ALA A 923 -19.46 -1.21 -28.80
C ALA A 923 -20.77 -1.40 -28.02
N ILE A 924 -21.82 -0.62 -28.34
CA ILE A 924 -23.11 -0.64 -27.63
C ILE A 924 -24.15 -1.43 -28.43
N LEU A 925 -24.67 -2.51 -27.85
CA LEU A 925 -25.48 -3.52 -28.56
C LEU A 925 -27.00 -3.38 -28.35
N ASN A 926 -27.42 -2.59 -27.37
CA ASN A 926 -28.83 -2.35 -27.04
C ASN A 926 -29.36 -1.00 -27.57
N GLY A 927 -28.57 -0.27 -28.37
CA GLY A 927 -28.95 1.02 -28.95
C GLY A 927 -28.99 2.21 -27.99
N SER A 928 -28.42 2.08 -26.78
CA SER A 928 -28.27 3.23 -25.87
C SER A 928 -27.16 4.19 -26.34
N ASP A 929 -27.29 5.47 -25.99
CA ASP A 929 -26.30 6.51 -26.33
C ASP A 929 -24.94 6.22 -25.65
N VAL A 930 -23.88 6.00 -26.45
CA VAL A 930 -22.51 5.75 -25.95
C VAL A 930 -21.95 6.92 -25.15
N ASP A 931 -22.38 8.15 -25.41
CA ASP A 931 -21.91 9.33 -24.67
C ASP A 931 -22.39 9.32 -23.22
N SER A 932 -23.51 8.66 -22.92
CA SER A 932 -23.98 8.46 -21.54
C SER A 932 -23.00 7.61 -20.73
N TYR A 933 -22.45 6.56 -21.35
CA TYR A 933 -21.44 5.68 -20.76
C TYR A 933 -20.09 6.40 -20.61
N LEU A 934 -19.70 7.23 -21.58
CA LEU A 934 -18.43 7.98 -21.53
C LEU A 934 -18.42 9.06 -20.43
N ARG A 935 -19.57 9.67 -20.12
CA ARG A 935 -19.72 10.66 -19.03
C ARG A 935 -19.58 10.02 -17.65
N ASP A 936 -20.03 8.78 -17.50
CA ASP A 936 -19.91 8.04 -16.25
C ASP A 936 -18.50 7.45 -16.09
N ARG A 937 -17.84 7.76 -14.97
CA ARG A 937 -16.44 7.38 -14.70
C ARG A 937 -16.25 5.86 -14.53
N VAL A 938 -17.30 5.14 -14.17
CA VAL A 938 -17.30 3.69 -13.98
C VAL A 938 -17.68 3.01 -15.28
N HIS A 939 -18.81 3.38 -15.89
CA HIS A 939 -19.34 2.72 -17.09
C HIS A 939 -18.47 2.95 -18.35
N ARG A 940 -17.72 4.05 -18.45
CA ARG A 940 -16.76 4.26 -19.55
C ARG A 940 -15.67 3.19 -19.64
N ARG A 941 -15.38 2.51 -18.52
CA ARG A 941 -14.37 1.44 -18.46
C ARG A 941 -14.81 0.23 -19.26
N ASP A 942 -16.11 -0.08 -19.22
CA ASP A 942 -16.68 -1.21 -19.96
C ASP A 942 -16.62 -0.97 -21.47
N VAL A 943 -16.90 0.27 -21.90
CA VAL A 943 -16.73 0.73 -23.29
C VAL A 943 -15.26 0.62 -23.73
N PHE A 944 -14.32 1.13 -22.94
CA PHE A 944 -12.90 1.00 -23.26
C PHE A 944 -12.42 -0.45 -23.32
N MET A 945 -12.99 -1.33 -22.50
CA MET A 945 -12.67 -2.74 -22.52
C MET A 945 -13.17 -3.42 -23.81
N SER A 946 -14.41 -3.13 -24.21
CA SER A 946 -14.99 -3.60 -25.48
C SER A 946 -14.20 -3.12 -26.70
N ILE A 947 -13.84 -1.83 -26.75
CA ILE A 947 -13.02 -1.25 -27.82
C ILE A 947 -11.63 -1.89 -27.88
N THR A 948 -10.97 -2.02 -26.71
CA THR A 948 -9.63 -2.61 -26.64
C THR A 948 -9.65 -4.05 -27.15
N MET A 949 -10.67 -4.83 -26.78
CA MET A 949 -10.79 -6.21 -27.26
C MET A 949 -11.16 -6.31 -28.74
N THR A 950 -11.99 -5.39 -29.24
CA THR A 950 -12.30 -5.31 -30.68
C THR A 950 -11.04 -5.04 -31.48
N MET A 951 -10.21 -4.08 -31.05
CA MET A 951 -8.92 -3.81 -31.69
C MET A 951 -7.96 -4.99 -31.58
N ILE A 952 -7.85 -5.65 -30.42
CA ILE A 952 -7.04 -6.85 -30.26
C ILE A 952 -7.48 -7.94 -31.23
N TRP A 953 -8.79 -8.17 -31.35
CA TRP A 953 -9.33 -9.14 -32.28
C TRP A 953 -8.99 -8.77 -33.73
N GLU A 954 -9.27 -7.55 -34.15
CA GLU A 954 -9.03 -7.06 -35.51
C GLU A 954 -7.56 -7.09 -35.91
N PHE A 955 -6.65 -6.65 -35.03
CA PHE A 955 -5.22 -6.57 -35.35
C PHE A 955 -4.49 -7.90 -35.21
N ILE A 956 -4.86 -8.72 -34.22
CA ILE A 956 -4.13 -9.93 -33.84
C ILE A 956 -4.87 -11.18 -34.32
N PHE A 957 -6.09 -11.42 -33.86
CA PHE A 957 -6.79 -12.70 -34.05
C PHE A 957 -7.36 -12.92 -35.47
N THR A 958 -7.61 -11.85 -36.25
CA THR A 958 -7.97 -11.98 -37.68
C THR A 958 -6.81 -12.42 -38.57
N ARG A 959 -5.56 -12.35 -38.07
CA ARG A 959 -4.38 -12.73 -38.84
C ARG A 959 -4.29 -14.25 -38.93
N TYR A 960 -3.89 -14.73 -40.11
CA TYR A 960 -3.66 -16.16 -40.34
C TYR A 960 -2.54 -16.70 -39.44
N LEU A 961 -1.43 -15.95 -39.38
CA LEU A 961 -0.40 -16.02 -38.35
C LEU A 961 0.15 -14.61 -38.18
N PHE A 962 0.24 -14.13 -36.95
CA PHE A 962 0.68 -12.76 -36.65
C PHE A 962 2.20 -12.62 -36.86
N GLY A 963 2.66 -11.57 -37.55
CA GLY A 963 4.05 -11.39 -37.97
C GLY A 963 4.40 -11.95 -39.36
N LEU A 964 3.44 -12.51 -40.11
CA LEU A 964 3.64 -12.90 -41.51
C LEU A 964 3.28 -11.79 -42.50
N ASP A 965 4.11 -11.65 -43.54
CA ASP A 965 3.88 -10.71 -44.63
C ASP A 965 2.66 -11.08 -45.47
N ARG A 966 2.12 -10.06 -46.17
CA ARG A 966 0.96 -10.21 -47.05
C ARG A 966 1.15 -11.28 -48.13
N GLU A 967 2.34 -11.38 -48.70
CA GLU A 967 2.66 -12.35 -49.76
C GLU A 967 2.75 -13.78 -49.23
N GLN A 968 3.44 -13.97 -48.10
CA GLN A 968 3.53 -15.27 -47.41
C GLN A 968 2.15 -15.78 -47.00
N ARG A 969 1.29 -14.89 -46.45
CA ARG A 969 -0.09 -15.23 -46.10
C ARG A 969 -0.92 -15.64 -47.31
N ARG A 970 -0.79 -14.94 -48.44
CA ARG A 970 -1.51 -15.29 -49.68
C ARG A 970 -1.05 -16.63 -50.23
N ALA A 971 0.25 -16.89 -50.21
CA ALA A 971 0.81 -18.16 -50.65
C ALA A 971 0.31 -19.33 -49.79
N LEU A 972 0.35 -19.20 -48.46
CA LEU A 972 -0.14 -20.24 -47.55
C LEU A 972 -1.64 -20.51 -47.73
N LYS A 973 -2.48 -19.46 -47.82
CA LYS A 973 -3.92 -19.62 -48.07
C LYS A 973 -4.22 -20.23 -49.44
N ALA A 974 -3.40 -19.96 -50.45
CA ALA A 974 -3.55 -20.58 -51.77
C ALA A 974 -3.20 -22.07 -51.73
N ILE A 975 -2.15 -22.46 -50.98
CA ILE A 975 -1.76 -23.86 -50.80
C ILE A 975 -2.81 -24.62 -50.00
N GLU A 976 -3.33 -24.04 -48.91
CA GLU A 976 -4.40 -24.63 -48.09
C GLU A 976 -5.65 -24.91 -48.94
N ARG A 977 -6.10 -23.94 -49.75
CA ARG A 977 -7.23 -24.11 -50.68
C ARG A 977 -7.01 -25.19 -51.74
N LEU A 978 -5.77 -25.39 -52.19
CA LEU A 978 -5.45 -26.45 -53.14
C LEU A 978 -5.46 -27.83 -52.47
N GLN A 979 -5.07 -27.92 -51.19
CA GLN A 979 -5.11 -29.16 -50.41
C GLN A 979 -6.52 -29.54 -49.97
N ASP A 980 -7.38 -28.57 -49.64
CA ASP A 980 -8.81 -28.80 -49.33
C ASP A 980 -9.57 -29.49 -50.47
N GLN A 981 -9.14 -29.31 -51.72
CA GLN A 981 -9.75 -29.95 -52.89
C GLN A 981 -9.22 -31.36 -53.18
N ALA A 982 -8.10 -31.76 -52.56
CA ALA A 982 -7.33 -32.95 -52.94
C ALA A 982 -7.09 -33.97 -51.81
N SER A 983 -7.26 -33.58 -50.54
CA SER A 983 -6.92 -34.40 -49.36
C SER A 983 -8.04 -34.44 -48.31
N PRO A 984 -8.11 -35.47 -47.45
CA PRO A 984 -9.02 -35.49 -46.29
C PRO A 984 -8.77 -34.29 -45.35
N VAL A 985 -9.85 -33.73 -44.77
CA VAL A 985 -9.82 -32.53 -43.90
C VAL A 985 -8.81 -32.65 -42.74
N GLU A 986 -8.67 -33.85 -42.18
CA GLU A 986 -7.70 -34.18 -41.13
C GLU A 986 -6.25 -33.93 -41.56
N ALA A 987 -5.90 -34.35 -42.79
CA ALA A 987 -4.56 -34.18 -43.32
C ALA A 987 -4.24 -32.71 -43.62
N VAL A 988 -5.24 -31.93 -44.05
CA VAL A 988 -5.09 -30.49 -44.28
C VAL A 988 -4.89 -29.73 -42.95
N ARG A 989 -5.70 -30.03 -41.93
CA ARG A 989 -5.55 -29.48 -40.58
C ARG A 989 -4.21 -29.85 -39.94
N GLN A 990 -3.76 -31.09 -40.15
CA GLN A 990 -2.44 -31.56 -39.71
C GLN A 990 -1.29 -30.82 -40.40
N TRP A 991 -1.35 -30.66 -41.73
CA TRP A 991 -0.37 -29.89 -42.49
C TRP A 991 -0.31 -28.43 -42.03
N ARG A 992 -1.47 -27.80 -41.82
CA ARG A 992 -1.60 -26.42 -41.34
C ARG A 992 -0.88 -26.25 -39.99
N ALA A 993 -1.21 -27.10 -39.02
CA ALA A 993 -0.62 -27.07 -37.68
C ALA A 993 0.92 -27.14 -37.72
N ILE A 994 1.48 -28.09 -38.49
CA ILE A 994 2.93 -28.29 -38.61
C ILE A 994 3.60 -27.07 -39.26
N THR A 995 3.04 -26.62 -40.38
CA THR A 995 3.59 -25.52 -41.16
C THR A 995 3.62 -24.22 -40.35
N LEU A 996 2.52 -23.91 -39.65
CA LEU A 996 2.43 -22.71 -38.82
C LEU A 996 3.35 -22.79 -37.60
N THR A 997 3.51 -23.96 -36.99
CA THR A 997 4.44 -24.16 -35.86
C THR A 997 5.90 -23.97 -36.27
N LEU A 998 6.30 -24.46 -37.45
CA LEU A 998 7.65 -24.23 -38.00
C LEU A 998 7.89 -22.75 -38.29
N LEU A 999 6.92 -22.09 -38.94
CA LEU A 999 7.02 -20.67 -39.28
C LEU A 999 7.07 -19.78 -38.04
N ALA A 1000 6.29 -20.10 -36.99
CA ALA A 1000 6.32 -19.35 -35.73
C ALA A 1000 7.66 -19.47 -34.98
N LYS A 1001 8.40 -20.56 -35.19
CA LYS A 1001 9.74 -20.79 -34.61
C LYS A 1001 10.87 -20.11 -35.40
N SER A 1002 10.63 -19.63 -36.62
CA SER A 1002 11.60 -18.89 -37.44
C SER A 1002 11.97 -17.53 -36.85
N GLU A 1003 13.26 -17.21 -36.77
CA GLU A 1003 13.75 -15.93 -36.23
C GLU A 1003 13.27 -14.70 -37.01
N ASP A 1004 13.12 -14.80 -38.34
CA ASP A 1004 12.62 -13.70 -39.17
C ASP A 1004 11.18 -13.33 -38.82
N VAL A 1005 10.34 -14.34 -38.58
CA VAL A 1005 8.93 -14.15 -38.19
C VAL A 1005 8.84 -13.64 -36.74
N LYS A 1006 9.72 -14.10 -35.85
CA LYS A 1006 9.78 -13.58 -34.47
C LYS A 1006 10.16 -12.10 -34.40
N SER A 1007 11.14 -11.65 -35.19
CA SER A 1007 11.54 -10.23 -35.24
C SER A 1007 10.39 -9.35 -35.71
N ARG A 1008 9.78 -9.70 -36.86
CA ARG A 1008 8.65 -8.95 -37.43
C ARG A 1008 7.44 -8.92 -36.52
N ARG A 1009 7.15 -10.04 -35.85
CA ARG A 1009 6.11 -10.10 -34.82
C ARG A 1009 6.33 -9.07 -33.72
N ASN A 1010 7.56 -8.88 -33.25
CA ASN A 1010 7.85 -7.88 -32.21
C ASN A 1010 7.60 -6.45 -32.71
N GLU A 1011 7.98 -6.15 -33.96
CA GLU A 1011 7.73 -4.85 -34.61
C GLU A 1011 6.22 -4.59 -34.85
N ASP A 1012 5.50 -5.59 -35.35
CA ASP A 1012 4.04 -5.55 -35.53
C ASP A 1012 3.33 -5.39 -34.18
N THR A 1013 3.81 -6.07 -33.13
CA THR A 1013 3.25 -5.94 -31.77
C THR A 1013 3.37 -4.50 -31.27
N GLU A 1014 4.53 -3.87 -31.45
CA GLU A 1014 4.71 -2.47 -31.04
C GLU A 1014 3.79 -1.53 -31.84
N SER A 1015 3.61 -1.80 -33.13
CA SER A 1015 2.68 -1.02 -33.98
C SER A 1015 1.24 -1.10 -33.48
N VAL A 1016 0.80 -2.28 -33.04
CA VAL A 1016 -0.55 -2.47 -32.45
C VAL A 1016 -0.66 -1.77 -31.09
N VAL A 1017 0.36 -1.84 -30.23
CA VAL A 1017 0.40 -1.12 -28.95
C VAL A 1017 0.19 0.38 -29.18
N GLN A 1018 0.92 0.96 -30.13
CA GLN A 1018 0.81 2.39 -30.46
C GLN A 1018 -0.56 2.75 -31.05
N ALA A 1019 -1.14 1.90 -31.90
CA ALA A 1019 -2.46 2.12 -32.49
C ALA A 1019 -3.58 2.12 -31.42
N VAL A 1020 -3.58 1.13 -30.53
CA VAL A 1020 -4.56 1.02 -29.42
C VAL A 1020 -4.42 2.18 -28.45
N PHE A 1021 -3.18 2.50 -28.03
CA PHE A 1021 -2.93 3.62 -27.12
C PHE A 1021 -3.34 4.96 -27.73
N LYS A 1022 -3.02 5.20 -29.01
CA LYS A 1022 -3.40 6.42 -29.72
C LYS A 1022 -4.93 6.56 -29.78
N THR A 1023 -5.63 5.49 -30.14
CA THR A 1023 -7.10 5.49 -30.25
C THR A 1023 -7.75 5.84 -28.92
N LEU A 1024 -7.39 5.14 -27.84
CA LEU A 1024 -7.94 5.45 -26.51
C LEU A 1024 -7.50 6.82 -25.97
N SER A 1025 -6.28 7.28 -26.30
CA SER A 1025 -5.81 8.62 -25.90
C SER A 1025 -6.53 9.75 -26.62
N THR A 1026 -7.11 9.51 -27.81
CA THR A 1026 -7.96 10.52 -28.47
C THR A 1026 -9.29 10.73 -27.74
N ILE A 1027 -9.79 9.69 -27.06
CA ILE A 1027 -11.02 9.72 -26.27
C ILE A 1027 -10.73 10.23 -24.85
N LEU A 1028 -9.67 9.72 -24.20
CA LEU A 1028 -9.28 10.11 -22.85
C LEU A 1028 -7.76 10.30 -22.76
N LEU A 1029 -7.32 11.56 -22.67
CA LEU A 1029 -5.91 11.92 -22.71
C LEU A 1029 -5.21 11.60 -21.37
N PRO A 1030 -4.23 10.67 -21.32
CA PRO A 1030 -3.49 10.37 -20.09
C PRO A 1030 -2.54 11.52 -19.68
N PRO A 1031 -2.11 11.59 -18.41
CA PRO A 1031 -1.05 12.52 -17.96
C PRO A 1031 0.30 12.22 -18.61
N SER A 1032 1.03 13.26 -19.04
CA SER A 1032 2.31 13.13 -19.77
C SER A 1032 3.43 12.46 -18.97
N ASN A 1033 3.36 12.48 -17.63
CA ASN A 1033 4.33 11.84 -16.74
C ASN A 1033 4.07 10.33 -16.52
N LEU A 1034 2.95 9.79 -17.01
CA LEU A 1034 2.54 8.40 -16.77
C LEU A 1034 2.30 7.60 -18.07
N SER A 1035 2.48 8.23 -19.24
CA SER A 1035 2.29 7.59 -20.55
C SER A 1035 3.17 6.35 -20.74
N ASP A 1036 4.44 6.41 -20.32
CA ASP A 1036 5.40 5.32 -20.52
C ASP A 1036 5.05 4.09 -19.67
N VAL A 1037 4.53 4.31 -18.46
CA VAL A 1037 4.09 3.24 -17.56
C VAL A 1037 2.86 2.54 -18.13
N VAL A 1038 1.88 3.30 -18.64
CA VAL A 1038 0.69 2.73 -19.28
C VAL A 1038 1.03 1.96 -20.55
N LEU A 1039 1.94 2.51 -21.38
CA LEU A 1039 2.41 1.88 -22.61
C LEU A 1039 3.16 0.57 -22.35
N SER A 1040 4.02 0.53 -21.33
CA SER A 1040 4.73 -0.71 -20.95
C SER A 1040 3.78 -1.82 -20.49
N GLN A 1041 2.71 -1.47 -19.78
CA GLN A 1041 1.68 -2.43 -19.36
C GLN A 1041 0.84 -2.91 -20.55
N LEU A 1042 0.48 -2.00 -21.47
CA LEU A 1042 -0.22 -2.37 -22.71
C LEU A 1042 0.62 -3.33 -23.57
N ARG A 1043 1.94 -3.15 -23.61
CA ARG A 1043 2.86 -4.05 -24.30
C ARG A 1043 2.80 -5.47 -23.75
N ALA A 1044 2.72 -5.64 -22.43
CA ALA A 1044 2.57 -6.96 -21.81
C ALA A 1044 1.23 -7.62 -22.18
N VAL A 1045 0.14 -6.84 -22.21
CA VAL A 1045 -1.18 -7.30 -22.65
C VAL A 1045 -1.13 -7.78 -24.11
N MET A 1046 -0.54 -6.99 -25.01
CA MET A 1046 -0.43 -7.34 -26.43
C MET A 1046 0.46 -8.56 -26.67
N GLN A 1047 1.54 -8.72 -25.91
CA GLN A 1047 2.38 -9.92 -25.98
C GLN A 1047 1.62 -11.19 -25.59
N GLU A 1048 0.73 -11.10 -24.59
CA GLU A 1048 -0.09 -12.24 -24.17
C GLU A 1048 -1.14 -12.60 -25.23
N ALA A 1049 -1.79 -11.59 -25.85
CA ALA A 1049 -2.73 -11.78 -26.95
C ALA A 1049 -2.05 -12.40 -28.18
N VAL A 1050 -0.85 -11.93 -28.55
CA VAL A 1050 -0.08 -12.47 -29.68
C VAL A 1050 0.34 -13.92 -29.43
N ARG A 1051 0.78 -14.26 -28.21
CA ARG A 1051 1.11 -15.65 -27.85
C ARG A 1051 -0.12 -16.56 -27.96
N LEU A 1052 -1.24 -16.15 -27.37
CA LEU A 1052 -2.49 -16.91 -27.45
C LEU A 1052 -2.95 -17.12 -28.90
N SER A 1053 -2.88 -16.08 -29.74
CA SER A 1053 -3.24 -16.20 -31.15
C SER A 1053 -2.34 -17.18 -31.91
N ILE A 1054 -1.05 -17.28 -31.56
CA ILE A 1054 -0.15 -18.25 -32.19
C ILE A 1054 -0.51 -19.65 -31.71
N ASP A 1055 -0.64 -19.85 -30.40
CA ASP A 1055 -0.96 -21.15 -29.81
C ASP A 1055 -2.26 -21.71 -30.39
N MET A 1056 -3.29 -20.87 -30.59
CA MET A 1056 -4.56 -21.27 -31.21
C MET A 1056 -4.41 -21.71 -32.68
N ARG A 1057 -3.55 -21.02 -33.44
CA ARG A 1057 -3.37 -21.27 -34.88
C ARG A 1057 -2.47 -22.47 -35.16
N THR A 1058 -1.66 -22.89 -34.20
CA THR A 1058 -0.74 -24.04 -34.31
C THR A 1058 -1.35 -25.37 -33.91
N GLN A 1059 -2.61 -25.39 -33.41
CA GLN A 1059 -3.33 -26.62 -33.09
C GLN A 1059 -3.88 -27.32 -34.33
N ARG A 1060 -4.13 -28.63 -34.21
CA ARG A 1060 -4.83 -29.41 -35.24
C ARG A 1060 -6.32 -29.07 -35.27
N ALA A 1061 -6.94 -29.00 -34.10
CA ALA A 1061 -8.27 -28.43 -33.94
C ALA A 1061 -8.24 -26.93 -34.26
N GLU A 1062 -9.30 -26.41 -34.88
CA GLU A 1062 -9.37 -24.99 -35.22
C GLU A 1062 -9.98 -24.19 -34.07
N TYR A 1063 -9.11 -23.56 -33.28
CA TYR A 1063 -9.53 -22.60 -32.28
C TYR A 1063 -9.75 -21.24 -32.93
N LEU A 1064 -10.95 -20.70 -32.76
CA LEU A 1064 -11.38 -19.44 -33.35
C LEU A 1064 -11.96 -18.53 -32.28
N MET A 1065 -11.38 -17.34 -32.15
CA MET A 1065 -12.04 -16.22 -31.49
C MET A 1065 -12.97 -15.58 -32.51
N LEU A 1066 -14.28 -15.69 -32.26
CA LEU A 1066 -15.30 -15.11 -33.13
C LEU A 1066 -15.24 -13.58 -33.08
N PRO A 1067 -15.72 -12.89 -34.13
CA PRO A 1067 -15.86 -11.44 -34.10
C PRO A 1067 -16.63 -11.01 -32.85
N PRO A 1068 -16.20 -9.91 -32.19
CA PRO A 1068 -17.04 -9.24 -31.20
C PRO A 1068 -18.43 -9.01 -31.78
N LEU A 1069 -19.45 -9.20 -30.95
CA LEU A 1069 -20.84 -8.93 -31.32
C LEU A 1069 -20.94 -7.46 -31.74
N ARG A 1070 -21.69 -7.20 -32.81
CA ARG A 1070 -21.98 -5.85 -33.32
C ARG A 1070 -23.49 -5.66 -33.41
N PRO A 1071 -23.99 -4.42 -33.25
CA PRO A 1071 -25.39 -4.13 -33.46
C PRO A 1071 -25.75 -4.27 -34.95
N GLU A 1072 -26.93 -4.81 -35.24
CA GLU A 1072 -27.47 -4.82 -36.61
C GLU A 1072 -28.28 -3.55 -36.81
N TYR A 1073 -27.88 -2.72 -37.77
CA TYR A 1073 -28.60 -1.49 -38.11
C TYR A 1073 -29.61 -1.75 -39.23
N ASP A 1074 -30.81 -1.17 -39.10
CA ASP A 1074 -31.81 -1.19 -40.15
C ASP A 1074 -31.49 -0.17 -41.27
N THR A 1075 -32.37 -0.07 -42.27
CA THR A 1075 -32.17 0.85 -43.40
C THR A 1075 -32.25 2.32 -43.02
N ASP A 1076 -32.74 2.64 -41.82
CA ASP A 1076 -32.92 4.00 -41.30
C ASP A 1076 -31.77 4.40 -40.35
N GLY A 1077 -30.88 3.46 -39.98
CA GLY A 1077 -29.69 3.69 -39.15
C GLY A 1077 -29.92 3.42 -37.66
N ASP A 1078 -31.09 2.91 -37.28
CA ASP A 1078 -31.42 2.50 -35.91
C ASP A 1078 -31.08 1.02 -35.69
N VAL A 1079 -30.87 0.60 -34.43
CA VAL A 1079 -30.54 -0.81 -34.10
C VAL A 1079 -31.76 -1.69 -34.38
N GLY A 1080 -31.75 -2.39 -35.51
CA GLY A 1080 -32.86 -3.18 -36.04
C GLY A 1080 -33.12 -4.51 -35.34
N SER A 1081 -32.14 -5.08 -34.63
CA SER A 1081 -32.32 -6.28 -33.80
C SER A 1081 -31.43 -6.26 -32.55
N THR A 1082 -32.00 -6.48 -31.37
CA THR A 1082 -31.24 -6.52 -30.09
C THR A 1082 -30.74 -7.93 -29.80
N VAL A 1083 -29.47 -8.05 -29.42
CA VAL A 1083 -28.84 -9.35 -29.13
C VAL A 1083 -29.36 -9.89 -27.80
N GLN A 1084 -30.02 -11.04 -27.84
CA GLN A 1084 -30.54 -11.71 -26.64
C GLN A 1084 -29.43 -12.47 -25.90
N PHE A 1085 -29.50 -12.48 -24.57
CA PHE A 1085 -28.57 -13.23 -23.72
C PHE A 1085 -28.84 -14.74 -23.83
N ASN A 1086 -27.78 -15.52 -24.08
CA ASN A 1086 -27.83 -16.98 -24.18
C ASN A 1086 -26.84 -17.59 -23.18
N ALA A 1087 -27.32 -18.34 -22.18
CA ALA A 1087 -26.48 -18.85 -21.11
C ALA A 1087 -25.50 -19.95 -21.56
N SER A 1088 -25.75 -20.57 -22.72
CA SER A 1088 -24.85 -21.59 -23.29
C SER A 1088 -23.64 -20.97 -24.01
N LEU A 1089 -23.75 -19.72 -24.46
CA LEU A 1089 -22.71 -19.03 -25.25
C LEU A 1089 -22.11 -17.81 -24.53
N MET A 1090 -22.76 -17.31 -23.48
CA MET A 1090 -22.42 -16.03 -22.85
C MET A 1090 -22.45 -16.11 -21.32
N ASN A 1091 -21.54 -15.38 -20.68
CA ASN A 1091 -21.48 -15.18 -19.23
C ASN A 1091 -21.67 -13.70 -18.88
N GLU A 1092 -22.57 -13.43 -17.93
CA GLU A 1092 -22.82 -12.09 -17.39
C GLU A 1092 -21.70 -11.68 -16.41
N ARG A 1093 -21.29 -10.40 -16.42
CA ARG A 1093 -20.13 -9.90 -15.64
C ARG A 1093 -20.36 -8.63 -14.83
N SER A 1094 -21.61 -8.20 -14.62
CA SER A 1094 -21.91 -7.03 -13.79
C SER A 1094 -21.50 -7.27 -12.33
N GLU A 1095 -20.87 -6.28 -11.70
CA GLU A 1095 -20.42 -6.36 -10.30
C GLU A 1095 -21.59 -6.36 -9.28
N TYR A 1096 -22.83 -6.22 -9.75
CA TYR A 1096 -24.04 -6.05 -8.92
C TYR A 1096 -25.13 -7.11 -9.14
N SER A 1097 -25.01 -8.00 -10.13
CA SER A 1097 -26.02 -9.03 -10.38
C SER A 1097 -25.82 -10.25 -9.50
N ARG A 1098 -26.83 -10.54 -8.66
CA ARG A 1098 -26.95 -11.81 -7.91
C ARG A 1098 -27.68 -12.90 -8.70
N SER A 1099 -27.99 -12.66 -9.98
CA SER A 1099 -28.79 -13.58 -10.81
C SER A 1099 -27.92 -14.60 -11.54
N ASN A 1100 -28.44 -15.82 -11.66
CA ASN A 1100 -27.78 -16.88 -12.42
C ASN A 1100 -27.97 -16.68 -13.94
N ASN A 1101 -27.02 -17.10 -14.78
CA ASN A 1101 -27.08 -16.91 -16.24
C ASN A 1101 -28.36 -17.52 -16.86
N GLU A 1102 -28.82 -18.65 -16.35
CA GLU A 1102 -30.06 -19.32 -16.79
C GLU A 1102 -31.32 -18.49 -16.49
N GLU A 1103 -31.33 -17.70 -15.41
CA GLU A 1103 -32.45 -16.82 -15.06
C GLU A 1103 -32.54 -15.63 -16.01
N LEU A 1104 -31.40 -15.11 -16.48
CA LEU A 1104 -31.32 -14.00 -17.42
C LEU A 1104 -31.80 -14.41 -18.81
N GLU A 1105 -31.46 -15.62 -19.25
CA GLU A 1105 -31.98 -16.21 -20.49
C GLU A 1105 -33.50 -16.44 -20.39
N ALA A 1106 -33.99 -16.97 -19.27
CA ALA A 1106 -35.43 -17.16 -19.04
C ALA A 1106 -36.23 -15.84 -19.02
N GLN A 1107 -35.58 -14.73 -18.65
CA GLN A 1107 -36.17 -13.39 -18.62
C GLN A 1107 -36.09 -12.67 -19.97
N GLY A 1108 -35.39 -13.22 -20.97
CA GLY A 1108 -35.16 -12.55 -22.26
C GLY A 1108 -34.35 -11.26 -22.11
N ALA A 1109 -33.26 -11.32 -21.33
CA ALA A 1109 -32.36 -10.19 -21.12
C ALA A 1109 -31.64 -9.81 -22.42
N VAL A 1110 -31.46 -8.50 -22.63
CA VAL A 1110 -30.77 -7.94 -23.81
C VAL A 1110 -29.31 -7.65 -23.47
N VAL A 1111 -28.38 -8.02 -24.33
CA VAL A 1111 -26.95 -7.73 -24.16
C VAL A 1111 -26.69 -6.24 -24.44
N ARG A 1112 -26.06 -5.54 -23.50
CA ARG A 1112 -25.64 -4.13 -23.60
C ARG A 1112 -24.26 -3.98 -24.23
N LEU A 1113 -23.28 -4.74 -23.73
CA LEU A 1113 -21.87 -4.61 -24.11
C LEU A 1113 -21.23 -6.00 -24.21
N ALA A 1114 -20.45 -6.23 -25.27
CA ALA A 1114 -19.56 -7.37 -25.39
C ALA A 1114 -18.18 -7.02 -24.86
N LEU A 1115 -17.84 -7.61 -23.71
CA LEU A 1115 -16.58 -7.39 -23.02
C LEU A 1115 -15.47 -8.29 -23.61
N PHE A 1116 -15.78 -9.56 -23.87
CA PHE A 1116 -14.82 -10.49 -24.46
C PHE A 1116 -15.51 -11.39 -25.50
N PRO A 1117 -14.91 -11.63 -26.69
CA PRO A 1117 -15.56 -12.42 -27.73
C PRO A 1117 -15.65 -13.92 -27.43
N LEU A 1118 -16.64 -14.60 -28.02
CA LEU A 1118 -16.81 -16.05 -27.91
C LEU A 1118 -15.62 -16.79 -28.55
N VAL A 1119 -15.07 -17.78 -27.86
CA VAL A 1119 -14.02 -18.65 -28.38
C VAL A 1119 -14.56 -20.06 -28.54
N VAL A 1120 -14.43 -20.59 -29.76
CA VAL A 1120 -14.89 -21.93 -30.13
C VAL A 1120 -13.73 -22.77 -30.65
N LYS A 1121 -13.85 -24.09 -30.48
CA LYS A 1121 -12.98 -25.12 -31.07
C LYS A 1121 -13.78 -25.88 -32.11
N LYS A 1122 -13.25 -26.03 -33.32
CA LYS A 1122 -13.83 -26.88 -34.38
C LYS A 1122 -12.96 -28.10 -34.64
N GLY A 1123 -13.57 -29.28 -34.50
CA GLY A 1123 -12.92 -30.57 -34.66
C GLY A 1123 -12.15 -31.03 -33.43
N GLY A 1124 -11.92 -32.34 -33.34
CA GLY A 1124 -11.18 -33.00 -32.27
C GLY A 1124 -9.68 -32.71 -32.31
N ASP A 1125 -8.98 -33.05 -31.23
CA ASP A 1125 -7.54 -32.80 -31.09
C ASP A 1125 -6.68 -33.62 -32.06
N ASP A 1126 -7.25 -34.69 -32.61
CA ASP A 1126 -6.70 -35.48 -33.71
C ASP A 1126 -6.89 -34.81 -35.10
N GLY A 1127 -7.66 -33.72 -35.17
CA GLY A 1127 -8.06 -33.01 -36.38
C GLY A 1127 -9.35 -33.52 -37.02
N ALA A 1128 -10.01 -34.52 -36.42
CA ALA A 1128 -11.17 -35.22 -36.96
C ALA A 1128 -12.51 -34.60 -36.52
N GLY A 1129 -13.53 -34.76 -37.35
CA GLY A 1129 -14.88 -34.25 -37.07
C GLY A 1129 -15.00 -32.73 -37.23
N ASP A 1130 -16.24 -32.26 -37.19
CA ASP A 1130 -16.61 -30.84 -37.34
C ASP A 1130 -17.43 -30.34 -36.15
N GLU A 1131 -17.35 -31.02 -35.00
CA GLU A 1131 -18.02 -30.60 -33.78
C GLU A 1131 -17.47 -29.26 -33.29
N GLU A 1132 -18.37 -28.36 -32.91
CA GLU A 1132 -18.05 -27.02 -32.44
C GLU A 1132 -18.28 -26.96 -30.92
N ILE A 1133 -17.20 -26.79 -30.17
CA ILE A 1133 -17.20 -26.75 -28.70
C ILE A 1133 -16.91 -25.33 -28.26
N VAL A 1134 -17.71 -24.81 -27.32
CA VAL A 1134 -17.43 -23.52 -26.68
C VAL A 1134 -16.28 -23.70 -25.69
N VAL A 1135 -15.16 -23.07 -25.98
CA VAL A 1135 -13.94 -23.13 -25.14
C VAL A 1135 -13.96 -22.03 -24.10
N PHE A 1136 -14.37 -20.82 -24.50
CA PHE A 1136 -14.54 -19.69 -23.59
C PHE A 1136 -15.78 -18.90 -24.01
N PRO A 1137 -16.86 -18.89 -23.18
CA PRO A 1137 -18.07 -18.17 -23.51
C PRO A 1137 -17.80 -16.66 -23.64
N ALA A 1138 -18.61 -15.95 -24.42
CA ALA A 1138 -18.51 -14.50 -24.52
C ALA A 1138 -18.76 -13.86 -23.14
N GLN A 1139 -17.97 -12.87 -22.76
CA GLN A 1139 -18.19 -12.13 -21.52
C GLN A 1139 -19.01 -10.88 -21.89
N VAL A 1140 -20.18 -10.70 -21.27
CA VAL A 1140 -21.12 -9.64 -21.65
C VAL A 1140 -21.75 -8.96 -20.43
N LEU A 1141 -22.30 -7.77 -20.64
CA LEU A 1141 -23.18 -7.08 -19.67
C LEU A 1141 -24.61 -7.12 -20.20
N ALA A 1142 -25.56 -7.62 -19.41
CA ALA A 1142 -26.96 -7.78 -19.83
C ALA A 1142 -27.91 -6.84 -19.08
N ALA A 1143 -28.92 -6.33 -19.78
CA ALA A 1143 -30.04 -5.53 -19.28
C ALA A 1143 -31.24 -6.41 -18.94
N ARG A 1144 -31.90 -6.18 -17.79
CA ARG A 1144 -33.20 -6.82 -17.53
C ARG A 1144 -34.31 -6.11 -18.29
N ARG A 1145 -35.34 -6.86 -18.72
CA ARG A 1145 -36.52 -6.33 -19.44
C ARG A 1145 -37.28 -5.20 -18.71
N HIS A 1146 -37.07 -5.01 -17.40
CA HIS A 1146 -37.72 -3.95 -16.62
C HIS A 1146 -36.98 -2.61 -16.62
N ASP A 1147 -35.75 -2.53 -17.16
CA ASP A 1147 -34.98 -1.28 -17.17
C ASP A 1147 -35.36 -0.35 -18.34
N SER A 1148 -36.13 -0.82 -19.33
CA SER A 1148 -36.52 -0.02 -20.51
C SER A 1148 -37.64 0.99 -20.27
N ASP A 1149 -38.36 0.91 -19.14
CA ASP A 1149 -39.53 1.76 -18.85
C ASP A 1149 -39.26 2.85 -17.80
N THR A 1150 -38.03 2.97 -17.26
CA THR A 1150 -37.75 3.90 -16.14
C THR A 1150 -36.65 4.95 -16.39
N GLU A 1151 -36.07 5.02 -17.58
CA GLU A 1151 -35.08 6.09 -17.90
C GLU A 1151 -35.67 7.27 -18.70
N SER A 1152 -37.00 7.35 -18.82
CA SER A 1152 -37.71 8.50 -19.40
C SER A 1152 -38.68 9.14 -18.41
N ASP A 1153 -38.20 9.49 -17.21
CA ASP A 1153 -38.77 10.55 -16.37
C ASP A 1153 -37.97 10.64 -15.07
N ASN A 1154 -36.98 11.53 -15.00
CA ASN A 1154 -36.68 12.32 -13.80
C ASN A 1154 -35.52 13.30 -14.05
N ILE A 1155 -35.78 14.28 -14.91
CA ILE A 1155 -35.23 15.63 -14.74
C ILE A 1155 -36.38 16.61 -14.98
N SER A 1156 -37.04 17.06 -13.91
CA SER A 1156 -37.24 18.51 -13.67
C SER A 1156 -38.15 18.81 -12.46
N HIS A 1157 -37.65 19.78 -11.67
CA HIS A 1157 -38.38 20.87 -11.03
C HIS A 1157 -39.19 20.69 -9.71
N ILE A 1158 -38.65 21.39 -8.71
CA ILE A 1158 -39.29 22.45 -7.89
C ILE A 1158 -40.05 22.03 -6.61
N ASP A 1159 -39.45 22.51 -5.50
CA ASP A 1159 -39.99 23.19 -4.32
C ASP A 1159 -41.31 22.77 -3.65
N ALA A 1160 -41.16 22.67 -2.31
CA ALA A 1160 -42.00 23.24 -1.25
C ALA A 1160 -43.34 22.59 -0.87
N ASP A 1161 -43.46 22.54 0.46
CA ASP A 1161 -44.64 22.56 1.33
C ASP A 1161 -45.36 21.26 1.73
N GLU A 1162 -45.47 21.19 3.07
CA GLU A 1162 -46.62 20.73 3.88
C GLU A 1162 -47.03 19.25 3.80
N MET A 1163 -46.74 18.47 4.84
CA MET A 1163 -47.45 18.35 6.13
C MET A 1163 -48.43 17.16 6.17
N LEU A 1164 -48.26 16.40 7.26
CA LEU A 1164 -49.25 15.59 7.99
C LEU A 1164 -49.47 14.11 7.62
N ASP A 1165 -49.33 13.35 8.71
CA ASP A 1165 -50.09 12.17 9.14
C ASP A 1165 -49.74 10.78 8.58
N GLY A 1166 -49.19 9.96 9.49
CA GLY A 1166 -49.43 8.51 9.50
C GLY A 1166 -50.91 8.19 9.78
N PRO A 1167 -51.34 6.92 9.97
CA PRO A 1167 -50.63 5.94 10.79
C PRO A 1167 -50.77 4.45 10.36
N SER A 1168 -50.25 3.59 11.25
CA SER A 1168 -50.72 2.25 11.62
C SER A 1168 -50.20 1.03 10.85
N GLY A 1169 -49.50 0.17 11.61
CA GLY A 1169 -49.00 -1.15 11.23
C GLY A 1169 -47.85 -1.57 12.14
#